data_AF-A0A2T0S788-F1
#
_entry.id   AF-A0A2T0S788-F1
#
_cell.length_a   1.000
_cell.length_b   1.000
_cell.length_c   1.000
_cell.angle_alpha   90.00
_cell.angle_beta   90.00
_cell.angle_gamma   90.00
#
_symmetry.space_group_name_H-M   'P 1'
#
loop_
_entity.id
_entity.type
_entity.pdbx_description
1 polymer ?
#
loop_
_entity_poly.entity_id
_entity_poly.type
_entity_poly.pdbx_seq_one_letter_code
_entity_poly.pdbx_strand_id
1 'polypeptide(L)'
;MDLAEWNSQLFSDVCARGRRGQRLYLYVDRDLLGKLANTSPQAAVDDFSRAFRASMGVEPFGRGAQEASAWRRRNFEGPPPLVAHLAMSVLAVTEQPIGGSHGVYACQNRLLGLPETPTPPPGYAVHVPLLWGVWNSWLQGPGAVYGLPTAKAHPHWSLQGWARSQGLIRFTDRLQLEEYFSAFTGETSFDGFLSWLRLHRFELWRRLQEKPALEILEDVFREEAARWLEQGPRVVSRPGRQGLLQFDPWTRSFSGAVPVDDELIGQTVDLGGGEQCVVEESDSLLTVIPPVADDALLRDGFEHELNDTVAKRFGGEAIYVMRDDPAANGLLQVRSLSRPESVKVLLRRSQLQRVSEILRGAGIEVNVGPAAWAGWIWINSIQLSPSQRSALECLRLTHVAAGVQPLAHLHGGLRLRASTYLVGGEPDLLTPSGMLKDVRLDGVLVRTTPLAYRLPLVDQFLGPGEHLLEFPGGRLSFRTLEYVHEVPKAGGILRSIEQRGSRYVIGVAERADDASMSLSGASLRPVKVPNTYVIRRSPSSEILFVTDSGEVAEIRPDTPLWLRSLSLEPAAIDVMAAIRATPSPVACLVVRNTYTGSTQAIAVPPDAPRMDGHAETHPRPEAFAALAVSVGSWSWVGVPDPRIRRIFSQAIQAHKAKGTRPAQPRTWSRRPEAAVRGDVAAGPVANNPFDDVLSWLSEREHGRASVQAFISTWEWACTRYGFASLAHQWRRALRVLEELGHIERDYETGQIGAAPAELVALPASSGLYVLTGSRPIRLVERINDPDDDDPVVGDAVSAWEVHVRTLLDAHGVPAGPAAIYIEWDPTRRESVEKGLQRLGVGLTGSVAEALLAMQPGIHQLDLAGMPLTMSPGREMWMRRRNPSGAFDWIAASSDTAAGLYCYQLRHRRVYAWRSEPAAPLVQVEFAVGEWLLQTATGKTSCLLADAGAARLLAVPANLPLPRLLARSLVLRSGLPPHTATARTDGTPYLVYDNVDARTIHHVAQLLAQDPVHTSITRKLA
;
A
#
# COMPACT_ATOMS: atom_id res chain seq x y z
N MET A 1 -29.42 36.38 32.50
CA MET A 1 -29.98 37.61 31.92
C MET A 1 -31.41 37.80 32.41
N ASP A 2 -31.93 39.03 32.43
CA ASP A 2 -33.37 39.29 32.62
C ASP A 2 -34.16 39.13 31.31
N LEU A 3 -35.49 39.23 31.34
CA LEU A 3 -36.30 39.01 30.14
C LEU A 3 -36.09 40.10 29.07
N ALA A 4 -35.79 41.34 29.47
CA ALA A 4 -35.59 42.45 28.55
C ALA A 4 -34.23 42.33 27.82
N GLU A 5 -33.20 41.91 28.55
CA GLU A 5 -31.90 41.53 27.99
C GLU A 5 -32.05 40.38 26.99
N TRP A 6 -32.78 39.32 27.36
CA TRP A 6 -33.09 38.21 26.45
C TRP A 6 -33.82 38.66 25.19
N ASN A 7 -34.85 39.51 25.35
CA ASN A 7 -35.58 40.07 24.21
C ASN A 7 -34.66 40.85 23.28
N SER A 8 -33.74 41.66 23.83
CA SER A 8 -32.80 42.47 23.06
C SER A 8 -31.77 41.62 22.32
N GLN A 9 -31.20 40.60 22.97
CA GLN A 9 -30.24 39.67 22.33
C GLN A 9 -30.89 38.85 21.22
N LEU A 10 -32.08 38.29 21.48
CA LEU A 10 -32.83 37.54 20.48
C LEU A 10 -33.23 38.43 19.29
N PHE A 11 -33.66 39.67 19.55
CA PHE A 11 -33.97 40.61 18.48
C PHE A 11 -32.74 40.98 17.65
N SER A 12 -31.62 41.27 18.31
CA SER A 12 -30.35 41.58 17.65
C SER A 12 -29.91 40.45 16.72
N ASP A 13 -29.96 39.20 17.20
CA ASP A 13 -29.62 38.02 16.40
C ASP A 13 -30.59 37.80 15.22
N VAL A 14 -31.89 38.01 15.43
CA VAL A 14 -32.90 37.95 14.35
C VAL A 14 -32.63 39.02 13.29
N CYS A 15 -32.33 40.26 13.69
CA CYS A 15 -31.97 41.33 12.76
C CYS A 15 -30.65 41.06 12.02
N ALA A 16 -29.65 40.49 12.70
CA ALA A 16 -28.37 40.14 12.09
C ALA A 16 -28.52 39.07 10.99
N ARG A 17 -29.47 38.15 11.16
CA ARG A 17 -29.83 37.12 10.17
C ARG A 17 -30.79 37.62 9.10
N GLY A 18 -31.50 38.71 9.37
CA GLY A 18 -32.52 39.25 8.49
C GLY A 18 -31.98 39.85 7.18
N ARG A 19 -32.76 39.70 6.11
CA ARG A 19 -32.50 40.27 4.79
C ARG A 19 -33.80 40.72 4.17
N ARG A 20 -33.80 41.91 3.57
CA ARG A 20 -34.96 42.45 2.84
C ARG A 20 -35.37 41.49 1.72
N GLY A 21 -36.65 41.15 1.67
CA GLY A 21 -37.21 40.27 0.64
C GLY A 21 -37.07 38.76 0.93
N GLN A 22 -36.30 38.36 1.94
CA GLN A 22 -36.23 36.98 2.41
C GLN A 22 -37.19 36.74 3.56
N ARG A 23 -37.56 35.48 3.79
CA ARG A 23 -38.52 35.09 4.82
C ARG A 23 -37.83 35.10 6.18
N LEU A 24 -38.29 35.95 7.11
CA LEU A 24 -37.65 36.04 8.44
C LEU A 24 -38.23 34.98 9.38
N TYR A 25 -37.40 34.00 9.76
CA TYR A 25 -37.77 32.97 10.74
C TYR A 25 -37.26 33.33 12.13
N LEU A 26 -38.14 33.30 13.13
CA LEU A 26 -37.75 33.37 14.53
C LEU A 26 -37.36 31.97 15.01
N TYR A 27 -36.16 31.54 14.64
CA TYR A 27 -35.62 30.26 15.09
C TYR A 27 -34.98 30.40 16.47
N VAL A 28 -35.41 29.58 17.43
CA VAL A 28 -34.88 29.54 18.79
C VAL A 28 -34.80 28.10 19.27
N ASP A 29 -33.60 27.64 19.59
CA ASP A 29 -33.31 26.35 20.23
C ASP A 29 -32.29 26.54 21.36
N ARG A 30 -31.96 25.45 22.07
CA ARG A 30 -30.97 25.48 23.15
C ARG A 30 -29.58 25.94 22.71
N ASP A 31 -29.15 25.63 21.49
CA ASP A 31 -27.81 25.95 21.00
C ASP A 31 -27.69 27.45 20.70
N LEU A 32 -28.72 28.06 20.11
CA LEU A 32 -28.81 29.50 19.94
C LEU A 32 -28.81 30.22 21.29
N LEU A 33 -29.61 29.75 22.26
CA LEU A 33 -29.61 30.34 23.60
C LEU A 33 -28.23 30.23 24.25
N GLY A 34 -27.55 29.08 24.13
CA GLY A 34 -26.18 28.88 24.58
C GLY A 34 -25.20 29.87 23.96
N LYS A 35 -25.29 30.07 22.64
CA LYS A 35 -24.49 31.07 21.90
C LYS A 35 -24.74 32.50 22.40
N LEU A 36 -26.00 32.90 22.56
CA LEU A 36 -26.36 34.26 22.97
C LEU A 36 -25.98 34.56 24.42
N ALA A 37 -26.08 33.58 25.31
CA ALA A 37 -25.67 33.72 26.71
C ALA A 37 -24.21 33.36 26.98
N ASN A 38 -23.47 32.91 25.96
CA ASN A 38 -22.09 32.40 26.09
C ASN A 38 -21.94 31.35 27.21
N THR A 39 -22.84 30.37 27.24
CA THR A 39 -22.89 29.30 28.25
C THR A 39 -23.31 27.99 27.61
N SER A 40 -23.35 26.89 28.39
CA SER A 40 -23.82 25.61 27.87
C SER A 40 -25.29 25.70 27.42
N PRO A 41 -25.70 24.98 26.36
CA PRO A 41 -27.07 25.03 25.86
C PRO A 41 -28.14 24.79 26.93
N GLN A 42 -27.89 23.86 27.87
CA GLN A 42 -28.82 23.57 28.96
C GLN A 42 -28.90 24.73 29.97
N ALA A 43 -27.76 25.29 30.38
CA ALA A 43 -27.74 26.40 31.33
C ALA A 43 -28.43 27.64 30.76
N ALA A 44 -28.34 27.87 29.44
CA ALA A 44 -29.02 28.98 28.78
C ALA A 44 -30.54 28.79 28.74
N VAL A 45 -31.03 27.57 28.47
CA VAL A 45 -32.46 27.26 28.55
C VAL A 45 -32.99 27.52 29.97
N ASP A 46 -32.26 27.07 30.98
CA ASP A 46 -32.65 27.26 32.39
C ASP A 46 -32.67 28.76 32.78
N ASP A 47 -31.67 29.54 32.34
CA ASP A 47 -31.60 30.99 32.54
C ASP A 47 -32.77 31.72 31.86
N PHE A 48 -33.06 31.38 30.60
CA PHE A 48 -34.16 31.95 29.83
C PHE A 48 -35.53 31.62 30.44
N SER A 49 -35.77 30.35 30.79
CA SER A 49 -36.99 29.91 31.48
C SER A 49 -37.15 30.56 32.85
N ARG A 50 -36.06 30.75 33.61
CA ARG A 50 -36.10 31.48 34.88
C ARG A 50 -36.47 32.96 34.66
N ALA A 51 -35.83 33.64 33.72
CA ALA A 51 -36.11 35.05 33.40
C ALA A 51 -37.56 35.26 32.96
N PHE A 52 -38.08 34.35 32.15
CA PHE A 52 -39.48 34.37 31.73
C PHE A 52 -40.45 34.21 32.90
N ARG A 53 -40.21 33.20 33.76
CA ARG A 53 -41.02 32.94 34.96
C ARG A 53 -41.02 34.11 35.94
N ALA A 54 -39.90 34.81 36.09
CA ALA A 54 -39.82 36.00 36.93
C ALA A 54 -40.69 37.17 36.44
N SER A 55 -41.02 37.19 35.15
CA SER A 55 -41.78 38.28 34.51
C SER A 55 -43.27 37.98 34.31
N MET A 56 -43.68 36.72 34.48
CA MET A 56 -45.00 36.24 34.06
C MET A 56 -46.05 36.43 35.15
N GLY A 57 -47.28 36.78 34.76
CA GLY A 57 -48.44 36.83 35.64
C GLY A 57 -49.25 35.54 35.62
N VAL A 58 -50.54 35.61 36.01
CA VAL A 58 -51.49 34.48 35.95
C VAL A 58 -51.61 33.91 34.54
N GLU A 59 -51.57 34.79 33.52
CA GLU A 59 -51.52 34.41 32.11
C GLU A 59 -50.10 34.64 31.57
N PRO A 60 -49.31 33.59 31.26
CA PRO A 60 -47.87 33.74 31.05
C PRO A 60 -47.46 34.69 29.91
N PHE A 61 -48.31 34.84 28.90
CA PHE A 61 -48.07 35.68 27.73
C PHE A 61 -48.82 37.03 27.77
N GLY A 62 -49.61 37.29 28.82
CA GLY A 62 -50.48 38.47 28.89
C GLY A 62 -49.71 39.79 28.88
N ARG A 63 -48.59 39.87 29.60
CA ARG A 63 -47.72 41.06 29.62
C ARG A 63 -47.17 41.39 28.23
N GLY A 64 -46.57 40.40 27.56
CA GLY A 64 -46.05 40.57 26.21
C GLY A 64 -47.13 41.00 25.23
N ALA A 65 -48.35 40.46 25.34
CA ALA A 65 -49.48 40.83 24.48
C ALA A 65 -49.93 42.29 24.66
N GLN A 66 -49.92 42.78 25.91
CA GLN A 66 -50.20 44.18 26.23
C GLN A 66 -49.12 45.11 25.68
N GLU A 67 -47.84 44.77 25.91
CA GLU A 67 -46.69 45.53 25.43
C GLU A 67 -46.64 45.56 23.89
N ALA A 68 -46.90 44.44 23.22
CA ALA A 68 -47.02 44.34 21.76
C ALA A 68 -48.14 45.22 21.20
N SER A 69 -49.30 45.23 21.85
CA SER A 69 -50.44 46.07 21.44
C SER A 69 -50.15 47.56 21.64
N ALA A 70 -49.49 47.93 22.73
CA ALA A 70 -49.03 49.30 22.96
C ALA A 70 -47.97 49.72 21.94
N TRP A 71 -47.03 48.84 21.60
CA TRP A 71 -46.03 49.08 20.57
C TRP A 71 -46.65 49.25 19.18
N ARG A 72 -47.62 48.41 18.80
CA ARG A 72 -48.39 48.56 17.56
C ARG A 72 -49.15 49.88 17.49
N ARG A 73 -49.79 50.32 18.58
CA ARG A 73 -50.50 51.62 18.64
C ARG A 73 -49.56 52.82 18.49
N ARG A 74 -48.28 52.66 18.86
CA ARG A 74 -47.22 53.64 18.63
C ARG A 74 -46.51 53.46 17.28
N ASN A 75 -47.20 52.87 16.29
CA ASN A 75 -46.67 52.62 14.95
C ASN A 75 -45.33 51.88 14.92
N PHE A 76 -45.12 50.97 15.88
CA PHE A 76 -43.90 50.16 15.99
C PHE A 76 -42.61 50.95 16.27
N GLU A 77 -42.70 52.07 16.98
CA GLU A 77 -41.52 52.84 17.41
C GLU A 77 -40.65 52.04 18.39
N GLY A 78 -39.35 51.92 18.08
CA GLY A 78 -38.36 51.17 18.89
C GLY A 78 -38.35 49.66 18.64
N PRO A 79 -37.49 48.90 19.36
CA PRO A 79 -37.39 47.45 19.20
C PRO A 79 -38.68 46.73 19.67
N PRO A 80 -39.07 45.61 19.04
CA PRO A 80 -40.23 44.82 19.42
C PRO A 80 -40.10 44.29 20.85
N PRO A 81 -41.01 44.63 21.79
CA PRO A 81 -40.94 44.18 23.18
C PRO A 81 -41.47 42.75 23.37
N LEU A 82 -41.54 41.95 22.30
CA LEU A 82 -42.32 40.72 22.27
C LEU A 82 -41.54 39.49 21.75
N VAL A 83 -40.28 39.68 21.35
CA VAL A 83 -39.43 38.62 20.75
C VAL A 83 -39.16 37.50 21.76
N ALA A 84 -38.89 37.81 23.02
CA ALA A 84 -38.70 36.80 24.05
C ALA A 84 -39.97 35.95 24.30
N HIS A 85 -41.15 36.56 24.19
CA HIS A 85 -42.44 35.85 24.28
C HIS A 85 -42.67 34.92 23.09
N LEU A 86 -42.37 35.37 21.88
CA LEU A 86 -42.44 34.50 20.71
C LEU A 86 -41.40 33.38 20.79
N ALA A 87 -40.17 33.69 21.20
CA ALA A 87 -39.07 32.75 21.39
C ALA A 87 -39.43 31.62 22.37
N MET A 88 -40.08 31.95 23.49
CA MET A 88 -40.57 30.96 24.45
C MET A 88 -41.58 29.98 23.82
N SER A 89 -42.42 30.46 22.89
CA SER A 89 -43.35 29.59 22.17
C SER A 89 -42.66 28.69 21.14
N VAL A 90 -41.61 29.18 20.48
CA VAL A 90 -40.81 28.41 19.52
C VAL A 90 -39.92 27.38 20.23
N LEU A 91 -39.32 27.76 21.36
CA LEU A 91 -38.46 26.89 22.16
C LEU A 91 -39.21 25.63 22.62
N ALA A 92 -40.48 25.76 23.01
CA ALA A 92 -41.31 24.61 23.37
C ALA A 92 -41.51 23.62 22.21
N VAL A 93 -41.49 24.09 20.96
CA VAL A 93 -41.55 23.25 19.77
C VAL A 93 -40.19 22.57 19.52
N THR A 94 -39.09 23.31 19.62
CA THR A 94 -37.76 22.77 19.31
C THR A 94 -37.26 21.79 20.37
N GLU A 95 -37.63 21.99 21.64
CA GLU A 95 -37.26 21.14 22.79
C GLU A 95 -38.07 19.84 22.88
N GLN A 96 -39.12 19.70 22.07
CA GLN A 96 -39.94 18.49 22.09
C GLN A 96 -39.21 17.31 21.41
N PRO A 97 -39.19 16.12 22.05
CA PRO A 97 -38.67 14.91 21.41
C PRO A 97 -39.49 14.51 20.17
N ILE A 98 -38.80 13.87 19.22
CA ILE A 98 -39.29 13.56 17.87
C ILE A 98 -40.57 12.71 17.92
N GLY A 99 -41.64 13.17 17.26
CA GLY A 99 -42.84 12.36 16.94
C GLY A 99 -44.10 12.65 17.77
N GLY A 100 -44.07 13.52 18.77
CA GLY A 100 -45.27 13.92 19.50
C GLY A 100 -45.98 15.10 18.84
N SER A 101 -47.14 14.92 18.21
CA SER A 101 -48.02 16.05 17.84
C SER A 101 -48.64 16.73 19.08
N HIS A 102 -48.71 16.01 20.21
CA HIS A 102 -49.44 16.40 21.43
C HIS A 102 -48.59 16.92 22.61
N GLY A 103 -47.25 16.91 22.51
CA GLY A 103 -46.37 17.23 23.66
C GLY A 103 -45.88 18.68 23.74
N VAL A 104 -46.19 19.55 22.77
CA VAL A 104 -45.71 20.95 22.78
C VAL A 104 -46.21 21.69 24.02
N TYR A 105 -47.50 21.58 24.36
CA TYR A 105 -48.03 22.27 25.55
C TYR A 105 -47.49 21.71 26.86
N ALA A 106 -47.27 20.39 26.95
CA ALA A 106 -46.63 19.80 28.11
C ALA A 106 -45.19 20.35 28.27
N CYS A 107 -44.43 20.43 27.17
CA CYS A 107 -43.10 21.04 27.17
C CYS A 107 -43.16 22.55 27.48
N GLN A 108 -44.13 23.28 26.94
CA GLN A 108 -44.34 24.70 27.21
C GLN A 108 -44.63 24.92 28.71
N ASN A 109 -45.54 24.14 29.28
CA ASN A 109 -45.90 24.22 30.69
C ASN A 109 -44.69 23.92 31.58
N ARG A 110 -43.90 22.90 31.25
CA ARG A 110 -42.62 22.61 31.92
C ARG A 110 -41.66 23.82 31.89
N LEU A 111 -41.42 24.40 30.71
CA LEU A 111 -40.54 25.57 30.56
C LEU A 111 -41.05 26.79 31.35
N LEU A 112 -42.37 26.89 31.55
CA LEU A 112 -43.04 27.93 32.34
C LEU A 112 -43.16 27.59 33.83
N GLY A 113 -42.73 26.40 34.27
CA GLY A 113 -42.90 25.95 35.66
C GLY A 113 -44.35 25.66 36.07
N LEU A 114 -45.22 25.38 35.09
CA LEU A 114 -46.60 24.95 35.26
C LEU A 114 -46.70 23.41 35.20
N PRO A 115 -47.81 22.79 35.68
CA PRO A 115 -48.02 21.35 35.54
C PRO A 115 -47.92 20.90 34.07
N GLU A 116 -47.19 19.80 33.80
CA GLU A 116 -46.91 19.29 32.45
C GLU A 116 -48.12 18.64 31.77
N THR A 117 -49.22 19.37 31.64
CA THR A 117 -50.44 18.90 30.98
C THR A 117 -50.38 19.18 29.47
N PRO A 118 -51.09 18.38 28.64
CA PRO A 118 -51.20 18.63 27.20
C PRO A 118 -52.11 19.81 26.84
N THR A 119 -52.63 20.55 27.83
CA THR A 119 -53.49 21.72 27.63
C THR A 119 -52.66 23.00 27.52
N PRO A 120 -53.06 23.96 26.66
CA PRO A 120 -52.35 25.22 26.55
C PRO A 120 -52.33 25.99 27.89
N PRO A 121 -51.27 26.75 28.20
CA PRO A 121 -51.22 27.54 29.43
C PRO A 121 -52.30 28.63 29.44
N PRO A 122 -52.68 29.15 30.62
CA PRO A 122 -53.72 30.17 30.75
C PRO A 122 -53.48 31.39 29.82
N GLY A 123 -54.52 31.81 29.10
CA GLY A 123 -54.46 32.94 28.16
C GLY A 123 -53.71 32.69 26.84
N TYR A 124 -53.07 31.52 26.63
CA TYR A 124 -52.28 31.25 25.41
C TYR A 124 -53.09 31.42 24.13
N ALA A 125 -54.34 30.95 24.13
CA ALA A 125 -55.25 30.99 22.98
C ALA A 125 -55.56 32.40 22.47
N VAL A 126 -55.44 33.40 23.34
CA VAL A 126 -55.70 34.80 23.03
C VAL A 126 -54.40 35.52 22.74
N HIS A 127 -53.40 35.36 23.62
CA HIS A 127 -52.19 36.17 23.61
C HIS A 127 -51.21 35.77 22.52
N VAL A 128 -50.96 34.48 22.31
CA VAL A 128 -49.94 34.03 21.34
C VAL A 128 -50.33 34.34 19.90
N PRO A 129 -51.58 34.10 19.44
CA PRO A 129 -52.00 34.55 18.12
C PRO A 129 -51.89 36.07 17.93
N LEU A 130 -52.20 36.86 18.97
CA LEU A 130 -52.03 38.32 18.92
C LEU A 130 -50.56 38.71 18.77
N LEU A 131 -49.66 38.10 19.53
CA LEU A 131 -48.22 38.35 19.45
C LEU A 131 -47.67 38.09 18.04
N TRP A 132 -48.00 36.94 17.45
CA TRP A 132 -47.60 36.60 16.08
C TRP A 132 -48.25 37.53 15.04
N GLY A 133 -49.51 37.92 15.24
CA GLY A 133 -50.19 38.90 14.38
C GLY A 133 -49.52 40.28 14.40
N VAL A 134 -49.09 40.75 15.57
CA VAL A 134 -48.33 42.00 15.72
C VAL A 134 -46.96 41.89 15.05
N TRP A 135 -46.25 40.78 15.24
CA TRP A 135 -44.97 40.51 14.59
C TRP A 135 -45.06 40.52 13.07
N ASN A 136 -46.06 39.83 12.51
CA ASN A 136 -46.29 39.82 11.07
C ASN A 136 -46.65 41.21 10.53
N SER A 137 -47.45 41.98 11.27
CA SER A 137 -47.78 43.36 10.90
C SER A 137 -46.55 44.26 10.88
N TRP A 138 -45.64 44.08 11.83
CA TRP A 138 -44.36 44.79 11.86
C TRP A 138 -43.48 44.42 10.66
N LEU A 139 -43.35 43.12 10.34
CA LEU A 139 -42.59 42.64 9.18
C LEU A 139 -43.17 43.09 7.83
N GLN A 140 -44.47 43.35 7.75
CA GLN A 140 -45.10 43.96 6.56
C GLN A 140 -44.88 45.47 6.48
N GLY A 141 -44.54 46.12 7.59
CA GLY A 141 -44.32 47.55 7.70
C GLY A 141 -42.85 47.90 7.99
N PRO A 142 -42.53 48.58 9.10
CA PRO A 142 -41.16 49.02 9.41
C PRO A 142 -40.11 47.90 9.48
N GLY A 143 -40.53 46.67 9.81
CA GLY A 143 -39.67 45.50 9.90
C GLY A 143 -39.32 44.85 8.56
N ALA A 144 -39.92 45.27 7.44
CA ALA A 144 -39.71 44.67 6.11
C ALA A 144 -38.24 44.71 5.63
N VAL A 145 -37.43 45.60 6.21
CA VAL A 145 -35.97 45.66 5.97
C VAL A 145 -35.24 44.43 6.49
N TYR A 146 -35.79 43.76 7.51
CA TYR A 146 -35.24 42.55 8.10
C TYR A 146 -35.83 41.27 7.47
N GLY A 147 -36.97 41.35 6.79
CA GLY A 147 -37.53 40.25 6.00
C GLY A 147 -39.06 40.25 5.92
N LEU A 148 -39.60 39.18 5.32
CA LEU A 148 -41.02 38.94 5.09
C LEU A 148 -41.60 38.07 6.20
N PRO A 149 -42.90 38.22 6.54
CA PRO A 149 -43.56 37.40 7.54
C PRO A 149 -43.65 35.93 7.11
N THR A 150 -43.27 35.03 8.01
CA THR A 150 -43.25 33.57 7.80
C THR A 150 -44.23 32.83 8.68
N ALA A 151 -44.57 33.40 9.83
CA ALA A 151 -45.44 32.75 10.80
C ALA A 151 -46.86 32.69 10.24
N LYS A 152 -47.45 31.50 10.20
CA LYS A 152 -48.84 31.29 9.77
C LYS A 152 -49.53 30.30 10.71
N ALA A 153 -50.79 30.56 11.04
CA ALA A 153 -51.66 29.54 11.62
C ALA A 153 -51.93 28.47 10.57
N HIS A 154 -51.80 27.20 10.96
CA HIS A 154 -52.22 26.08 10.13
C HIS A 154 -53.51 25.47 10.72
N PRO A 155 -54.58 25.24 9.93
CA PRO A 155 -55.86 24.72 10.43
C PRO A 155 -55.74 23.42 11.25
N HIS A 156 -54.77 22.57 10.90
CA HIS A 156 -54.50 21.30 11.61
C HIS A 156 -53.69 21.43 12.91
N TRP A 157 -53.00 22.54 13.16
CA TRP A 157 -52.09 22.68 14.31
C TRP A 157 -52.61 23.70 15.34
N SER A 158 -53.80 23.50 15.89
CA SER A 158 -54.41 24.29 16.99
C SER A 158 -53.88 25.73 17.15
N LEU A 159 -53.44 26.13 18.34
CA LEU A 159 -52.85 27.44 18.63
C LEU A 159 -51.30 27.41 18.48
N GLN A 160 -50.72 26.22 18.33
CA GLN A 160 -49.28 26.00 18.19
C GLN A 160 -48.76 26.16 16.76
N GLY A 161 -49.64 26.30 15.76
CA GLY A 161 -49.28 26.34 14.34
C GLY A 161 -48.29 27.46 14.01
N TRP A 162 -48.44 28.62 14.67
CA TRP A 162 -47.51 29.74 14.53
C TRP A 162 -46.09 29.37 14.97
N ALA A 163 -45.94 28.89 16.21
CA ALA A 163 -44.64 28.48 16.74
C ALA A 163 -44.03 27.31 15.94
N ARG A 164 -44.87 26.35 15.51
CA ARG A 164 -44.43 25.23 14.67
C ARG A 164 -43.88 25.70 13.33
N SER A 165 -44.51 26.68 12.68
CA SER A 165 -43.99 27.24 11.42
C SER A 165 -42.59 27.87 11.54
N GLN A 166 -42.15 28.17 12.77
CA GLN A 166 -40.86 28.79 13.06
C GLN A 166 -39.82 27.81 13.61
N GLY A 167 -40.25 26.75 14.32
CA GLY A 167 -39.37 25.80 15.01
C GLY A 167 -39.30 24.40 14.39
N LEU A 168 -40.05 24.11 13.32
CA LEU A 168 -40.12 22.77 12.74
C LEU A 168 -38.87 22.35 11.97
N ILE A 169 -38.26 23.28 11.23
CA ILE A 169 -36.98 23.09 10.55
C ILE A 169 -35.89 23.76 11.38
N ARG A 170 -35.06 22.94 12.03
CA ARG A 170 -33.96 23.38 12.87
C ARG A 170 -32.80 23.92 12.06
N PHE A 171 -31.92 24.67 12.70
CA PHE A 171 -30.67 25.09 12.07
C PHE A 171 -29.86 23.88 11.59
N THR A 172 -29.78 22.84 12.42
CA THR A 172 -29.14 21.57 12.06
C THR A 172 -29.81 20.86 10.88
N ASP A 173 -31.12 21.03 10.69
CA ASP A 173 -31.84 20.51 9.52
C ASP A 173 -31.55 21.34 8.26
N ARG A 174 -31.32 22.65 8.40
CA ARG A 174 -30.85 23.50 7.28
C ARG A 174 -29.44 23.16 6.84
N LEU A 175 -28.57 22.71 7.76
CA LEU A 175 -27.28 22.14 7.38
C LEU A 175 -27.44 20.84 6.58
N GLN A 176 -28.53 20.08 6.77
CA GLN A 176 -28.84 18.92 5.92
C GLN A 176 -29.30 19.34 4.51
N LEU A 177 -29.93 20.51 4.38
CA LEU A 177 -30.23 21.09 3.06
C LEU A 177 -28.94 21.49 2.35
N GLU A 178 -27.98 22.07 3.06
CA GLU A 178 -26.65 22.34 2.50
C GLU A 178 -25.90 21.06 2.13
N GLU A 179 -26.00 20.00 2.94
CA GLU A 179 -25.47 18.68 2.57
C GLU A 179 -26.11 18.18 1.27
N TYR A 180 -27.43 18.29 1.14
CA TYR A 180 -28.14 17.96 -0.10
C TYR A 180 -27.67 18.83 -1.28
N PHE A 181 -27.56 20.14 -1.13
CA PHE A 181 -27.09 21.02 -2.21
C PHE A 181 -25.63 20.77 -2.58
N SER A 182 -24.78 20.41 -1.61
CA SER A 182 -23.40 20.02 -1.88
C SER A 182 -23.30 18.67 -2.60
N ALA A 183 -24.27 17.79 -2.37
CA ALA A 183 -24.33 16.45 -2.96
C ALA A 183 -25.01 16.43 -4.34
N PHE A 184 -25.75 17.47 -4.72
CA PHE A 184 -26.51 17.53 -5.98
C PHE A 184 -26.05 18.67 -6.87
N THR A 185 -25.74 18.34 -8.12
CA THR A 185 -25.05 19.22 -9.08
C THR A 185 -25.92 19.64 -10.25
N GLY A 186 -27.17 19.13 -10.30
CA GLY A 186 -28.19 19.53 -11.27
C GLY A 186 -29.22 20.48 -10.65
N GLU A 187 -30.32 20.72 -11.37
CA GLU A 187 -31.46 21.44 -10.83
C GLU A 187 -31.99 20.73 -9.58
N THR A 188 -31.84 21.39 -8.43
CA THR A 188 -32.30 20.88 -7.14
C THR A 188 -33.82 20.95 -7.11
N SER A 189 -34.49 19.80 -7.07
CA SER A 189 -35.95 19.72 -6.96
C SER A 189 -36.37 19.32 -5.55
N PHE A 190 -37.51 19.83 -5.11
CA PHE A 190 -38.04 19.49 -3.79
C PHE A 190 -38.37 18.00 -3.67
N ASP A 191 -38.91 17.38 -4.72
CA ASP A 191 -39.17 15.93 -4.77
C ASP A 191 -37.87 15.10 -4.68
N GLY A 192 -36.80 15.57 -5.32
CA GLY A 192 -35.47 14.98 -5.21
C GLY A 192 -34.96 15.05 -3.77
N PHE A 193 -35.14 16.20 -3.11
CA PHE A 193 -34.80 16.37 -1.71
C PHE A 193 -35.65 15.51 -0.77
N LEU A 194 -36.96 15.38 -0.99
CA LEU A 194 -37.80 14.48 -0.20
C LEU A 194 -37.38 13.02 -0.36
N SER A 195 -37.02 12.63 -1.58
CA SER A 195 -36.49 11.29 -1.87
C SER A 195 -35.16 11.05 -1.14
N TRP A 196 -34.27 12.06 -1.14
CA TRP A 196 -33.02 12.08 -0.40
C TRP A 196 -33.26 11.97 1.11
N LEU A 197 -34.17 12.76 1.69
CA LEU A 197 -34.54 12.67 3.11
C LEU A 197 -35.08 11.30 3.50
N ARG A 198 -35.97 10.72 2.69
CA ARG A 198 -36.51 9.37 2.91
C ARG A 198 -35.42 8.30 2.93
N LEU A 199 -34.42 8.43 2.05
CA LEU A 199 -33.31 7.50 1.97
C LEU A 199 -32.28 7.70 3.08
N HIS A 200 -32.05 8.95 3.48
CA HIS A 200 -30.82 9.31 4.14
C HIS A 200 -30.96 9.93 5.52
N ARG A 201 -32.13 10.50 5.81
CA ARG A 201 -32.48 11.12 7.08
C ARG A 201 -33.90 10.70 7.45
N PHE A 202 -34.12 9.38 7.54
CA PHE A 202 -35.45 8.81 7.77
C PHE A 202 -36.14 9.39 9.01
N GLU A 203 -35.39 9.70 10.07
CA GLU A 203 -35.94 10.35 11.27
C GLU A 203 -36.44 11.77 11.01
N LEU A 204 -35.70 12.55 10.22
CA LEU A 204 -36.10 13.88 9.77
C LEU A 204 -37.33 13.79 8.86
N TRP A 205 -37.33 12.86 7.90
CA TRP A 205 -38.48 12.58 7.04
C TRP A 205 -39.72 12.20 7.86
N ARG A 206 -39.58 11.27 8.81
CA ARG A 206 -40.67 10.81 9.69
C ARG A 206 -41.26 11.97 10.50
N ARG A 207 -40.43 12.92 10.93
CA ARG A 207 -40.87 14.14 11.62
C ARG A 207 -41.63 15.11 10.71
N LEU A 208 -41.29 15.14 9.42
CA LEU A 208 -41.81 16.11 8.45
C LEU A 208 -42.88 15.54 7.51
N GLN A 209 -43.32 14.30 7.70
CA GLN A 209 -44.27 13.63 6.80
C GLN A 209 -45.70 14.20 6.82
N GLU A 210 -46.06 14.99 7.84
CA GLU A 210 -47.37 15.64 7.87
C GLU A 210 -47.46 16.68 6.75
N LYS A 211 -48.58 16.73 6.03
CA LYS A 211 -48.78 17.69 4.92
C LYS A 211 -48.37 19.14 5.26
N PRO A 212 -48.73 19.70 6.43
CA PRO A 212 -48.33 21.07 6.79
C PRO A 212 -46.82 21.24 7.01
N ALA A 213 -46.15 20.17 7.45
CA ALA A 213 -44.70 20.16 7.63
C ALA A 213 -43.97 20.14 6.29
N LEU A 214 -44.50 19.42 5.30
CA LEU A 214 -43.96 19.38 3.94
C LEU A 214 -44.08 20.74 3.25
N GLU A 215 -45.19 21.46 3.42
CA GLU A 215 -45.36 22.81 2.86
C GLU A 215 -44.32 23.80 3.43
N ILE A 216 -44.06 23.75 4.74
CA ILE A 216 -43.02 24.57 5.38
C ILE A 216 -41.62 24.15 4.89
N LEU A 217 -41.37 22.86 4.79
CA LEU A 217 -40.08 22.36 4.31
C LEU A 217 -39.83 22.75 2.86
N GLU A 218 -40.85 22.76 2.00
CA GLU A 218 -40.75 23.20 0.61
C GLU A 218 -40.38 24.68 0.52
N ASP A 219 -41.03 25.51 1.32
CA ASP A 219 -40.72 26.93 1.42
C ASP A 219 -39.27 27.16 1.88
N VAL A 220 -38.82 26.46 2.93
CA VAL A 220 -37.45 26.54 3.43
C VAL A 220 -36.45 26.01 2.40
N PHE A 221 -36.79 24.93 1.70
CA PHE A 221 -35.97 24.36 0.64
C PHE A 221 -35.73 25.36 -0.48
N ARG A 222 -36.78 26.01 -0.98
CA ARG A 222 -36.66 27.01 -2.06
C ARG A 222 -35.82 28.22 -1.64
N GLU A 223 -35.98 28.67 -0.40
CA GLU A 223 -35.19 29.78 0.15
C GLU A 223 -33.72 29.40 0.32
N GLU A 224 -33.44 28.23 0.90
CA GLU A 224 -32.07 27.76 1.11
C GLU A 224 -31.38 27.45 -0.23
N ALA A 225 -32.11 26.97 -1.24
CA ALA A 225 -31.60 26.78 -2.59
C ALA A 225 -31.20 28.12 -3.23
N ALA A 226 -32.06 29.15 -3.14
CA ALA A 226 -31.75 30.49 -3.63
C ALA A 226 -30.52 31.09 -2.91
N ARG A 227 -30.47 30.97 -1.58
CA ARG A 227 -29.31 31.42 -0.78
C ARG A 227 -28.03 30.66 -1.15
N TRP A 228 -28.11 29.34 -1.34
CA TRP A 228 -26.96 28.52 -1.70
C TRP A 228 -26.35 28.96 -3.04
N LEU A 229 -27.19 29.25 -4.04
CA LEU A 229 -26.75 29.76 -5.34
C LEU A 229 -26.05 31.12 -5.24
N GLU A 230 -26.51 32.00 -4.35
CA GLU A 230 -25.94 33.34 -4.17
C GLU A 230 -24.69 33.37 -3.28
N GLN A 231 -24.66 32.57 -2.21
CA GLN A 231 -23.73 32.74 -1.08
C GLN A 231 -22.86 31.51 -0.81
N GLY A 232 -23.10 30.38 -1.48
CA GLY A 232 -22.35 29.14 -1.27
C GLY A 232 -22.54 28.55 0.15
N PRO A 233 -21.68 27.62 0.58
CA PRO A 233 -21.78 26.99 1.90
C PRO A 233 -21.64 28.01 3.04
N ARG A 234 -22.39 27.84 4.13
CA ARG A 234 -22.20 28.64 5.33
C ARG A 234 -20.80 28.36 5.90
N VAL A 235 -20.09 29.40 6.34
CA VAL A 235 -18.81 29.25 7.06
C VAL A 235 -19.12 28.63 8.42
N VAL A 236 -19.04 27.30 8.50
CA VAL A 236 -19.07 26.58 9.77
C VAL A 236 -17.66 26.67 10.35
N SER A 237 -17.54 27.07 11.62
CA SER A 237 -16.27 27.27 12.33
C SER A 237 -15.38 26.02 12.39
N ARG A 238 -15.91 24.85 12.02
CA ARG A 238 -15.16 23.63 11.72
C ARG A 238 -15.89 22.90 10.59
N PRO A 239 -15.45 22.95 9.32
CA PRO A 239 -16.00 22.08 8.30
C PRO A 239 -15.56 20.66 8.66
N GLY A 240 -16.42 19.92 9.36
CA GLY A 240 -16.23 18.50 9.61
C GLY A 240 -16.23 17.77 8.26
N ARG A 241 -15.07 17.68 7.61
CA ARG A 241 -14.90 16.90 6.38
C ARG A 241 -15.20 15.45 6.76
N GLN A 242 -16.12 14.81 6.06
CA GLN A 242 -16.51 13.45 6.37
C GLN A 242 -15.33 12.50 6.05
N GLY A 243 -14.96 11.65 7.00
CA GLY A 243 -13.97 10.59 6.79
C GLY A 243 -14.57 9.40 6.03
N LEU A 244 -13.71 8.46 5.64
CA LEU A 244 -14.11 7.20 5.01
C LEU A 244 -14.25 6.13 6.10
N LEU A 245 -15.17 5.18 5.94
CA LEU A 245 -15.12 3.93 6.68
C LEU A 245 -14.20 2.94 5.99
N GLN A 246 -13.41 2.24 6.77
CA GLN A 246 -12.67 1.06 6.34
C GLN A 246 -13.30 -0.15 7.03
N PHE A 247 -13.46 -1.24 6.28
CA PHE A 247 -13.92 -2.52 6.78
C PHE A 247 -12.85 -3.57 6.54
N ASP A 248 -12.39 -4.19 7.61
CA ASP A 248 -11.49 -5.33 7.50
C ASP A 248 -12.31 -6.63 7.42
N PRO A 249 -12.34 -7.33 6.26
CA PRO A 249 -13.12 -8.55 6.08
C PRO A 249 -12.67 -9.71 6.97
N TRP A 250 -11.47 -9.62 7.57
CA TRP A 250 -10.92 -10.66 8.43
C TRP A 250 -11.33 -10.45 9.88
N THR A 251 -11.05 -9.29 10.47
CA THR A 251 -11.50 -8.95 11.84
C THR A 251 -13.00 -8.70 11.96
N ARG A 252 -13.68 -8.54 10.81
CA ARG A 252 -15.07 -8.08 10.74
C ARG A 252 -15.31 -6.82 11.58
N SER A 253 -14.39 -5.86 11.50
CA SER A 253 -14.46 -4.59 12.24
C SER A 253 -14.39 -3.38 11.33
N PHE A 254 -14.87 -2.24 11.83
CA PHE A 254 -14.78 -0.96 11.13
C PHE A 254 -13.78 -0.02 11.81
N SER A 255 -13.10 0.75 10.98
CA SER A 255 -12.28 1.88 11.38
C SER A 255 -12.63 3.13 10.59
N GLY A 256 -12.23 4.29 11.09
CA GLY A 256 -12.14 5.48 10.28
C GLY A 256 -10.92 5.41 9.36
N ALA A 257 -11.02 6.04 8.20
CA ALA A 257 -9.93 6.16 7.25
C ALA A 257 -9.92 7.57 6.64
N VAL A 258 -8.74 8.18 6.61
CA VAL A 258 -8.55 9.56 6.15
C VAL A 258 -7.50 9.55 5.04
N PRO A 259 -7.89 9.84 3.79
CA PRO A 259 -6.92 10.04 2.71
C PRO A 259 -5.97 11.18 3.09
N VAL A 260 -4.67 10.96 2.90
CA VAL A 260 -3.67 11.99 3.13
C VAL A 260 -3.70 12.99 1.98
N ASP A 261 -3.78 14.26 2.32
CA ASP A 261 -3.67 15.40 1.40
C ASP A 261 -2.52 16.33 1.85
N ASP A 262 -2.18 17.31 1.01
CA ASP A 262 -1.08 18.24 1.27
C ASP A 262 -1.27 19.06 2.56
N GLU A 263 -2.51 19.18 3.06
CA GLU A 263 -2.80 19.86 4.34
C GLU A 263 -2.32 19.04 5.55
N LEU A 264 -2.28 17.71 5.42
CA LEU A 264 -1.88 16.79 6.48
C LEU A 264 -0.39 16.48 6.46
N ILE A 265 0.29 16.50 5.32
CA ILE A 265 1.72 16.14 5.22
C ILE A 265 2.56 17.06 6.13
N GLY A 266 3.38 16.44 6.98
CA GLY A 266 4.21 17.11 7.98
C GLY A 266 3.49 17.46 9.29
N GLN A 267 2.17 17.27 9.38
CA GLN A 267 1.41 17.49 10.61
C GLN A 267 1.48 16.27 11.53
N THR A 268 1.43 16.51 12.85
CA THR A 268 1.17 15.44 13.83
C THR A 268 -0.33 15.28 14.00
N VAL A 269 -0.83 14.06 13.90
CA VAL A 269 -2.25 13.73 14.01
C VAL A 269 -2.51 12.67 15.08
N ASP A 270 -3.60 12.80 15.82
CA ASP A 270 -4.15 11.78 16.72
C ASP A 270 -4.98 10.78 15.90
N LEU A 271 -4.60 9.50 15.95
CA LEU A 271 -5.31 8.41 15.26
C LEU A 271 -6.31 7.70 16.17
N GLY A 272 -6.50 8.16 17.40
CA GLY A 272 -7.34 7.54 18.42
C GLY A 272 -6.59 6.50 19.24
N GLY A 273 -7.15 6.13 20.40
CA GLY A 273 -6.52 5.14 21.29
C GLY A 273 -5.19 5.59 21.92
N GLY A 274 -4.85 6.87 21.85
CA GLY A 274 -3.59 7.44 22.33
C GLY A 274 -2.44 7.38 21.33
N GLU A 275 -2.70 6.97 20.08
CA GLU A 275 -1.70 6.89 19.02
C GLU A 275 -1.58 8.23 18.28
N GLN A 276 -0.35 8.73 18.14
CA GLN A 276 -0.04 9.92 17.34
C GLN A 276 0.95 9.56 16.23
N CYS A 277 0.79 10.17 15.06
CA CYS A 277 1.66 9.95 13.91
C CYS A 277 2.01 11.28 13.24
N VAL A 278 3.25 11.45 12.79
CA VAL A 278 3.62 12.53 11.86
C VAL A 278 3.35 12.03 10.45
N VAL A 279 2.45 12.70 9.74
CA VAL A 279 2.04 12.29 8.41
C VAL A 279 3.18 12.54 7.42
N GLU A 280 3.64 11.49 6.74
CA GLU A 280 4.70 11.57 5.74
C GLU A 280 4.11 11.66 4.32
N GLU A 281 4.86 12.19 3.35
CA GLU A 281 4.43 12.22 1.93
C GLU A 281 4.17 10.81 1.36
N SER A 282 4.76 9.79 1.96
CA SER A 282 4.51 8.39 1.60
C SER A 282 3.13 7.90 2.03
N ASP A 283 2.53 8.49 3.07
CA ASP A 283 1.28 8.00 3.61
C ASP A 283 0.14 8.31 2.63
N SER A 284 -0.61 7.29 2.21
CA SER A 284 -1.76 7.47 1.32
C SER A 284 -3.08 7.51 2.10
N LEU A 285 -3.12 6.88 3.26
CA LEU A 285 -4.32 6.68 4.07
C LEU A 285 -3.94 6.54 5.54
N LEU A 286 -4.58 7.32 6.41
CA LEU A 286 -4.46 7.21 7.86
C LEU A 286 -5.66 6.44 8.39
N THR A 287 -5.43 5.42 9.22
CA THR A 287 -6.51 4.68 9.88
C THR A 287 -6.79 5.28 11.27
N VAL A 288 -8.02 5.68 11.52
CA VAL A 288 -8.49 6.24 12.79
C VAL A 288 -9.26 5.19 13.59
N ILE A 289 -8.89 5.02 14.85
CA ILE A 289 -9.46 4.05 15.77
C ILE A 289 -10.72 4.63 16.42
N PRO A 290 -11.91 4.06 16.16
CA PRO A 290 -13.13 4.52 16.80
C PRO A 290 -13.12 4.21 18.30
N PRO A 291 -13.54 5.15 19.18
CA PRO A 291 -13.73 4.89 20.60
C PRO A 291 -15.06 4.17 20.92
N VAL A 292 -15.79 3.74 19.89
CA VAL A 292 -17.13 3.13 19.98
C VAL A 292 -17.16 1.77 19.28
N ALA A 293 -18.09 0.91 19.67
CA ALA A 293 -18.29 -0.39 19.01
C ALA A 293 -18.82 -0.24 17.58
N ASP A 294 -18.56 -1.22 16.72
CA ASP A 294 -18.94 -1.19 15.28
C ASP A 294 -20.42 -0.90 15.03
N ASP A 295 -21.33 -1.47 15.83
CA ASP A 295 -22.77 -1.18 15.68
C ASP A 295 -23.10 0.28 15.96
N ALA A 296 -22.50 0.87 16.99
CA ALA A 296 -22.67 2.29 17.31
C ALA A 296 -21.99 3.18 16.26
N LEU A 297 -20.80 2.79 15.78
CA LEU A 297 -20.11 3.48 14.68
C LEU A 297 -20.98 3.51 13.42
N LEU A 298 -21.52 2.37 13.00
CA LEU A 298 -22.35 2.29 11.81
C LEU A 298 -23.69 3.03 12.00
N ARG A 299 -24.28 2.97 13.20
CA ARG A 299 -25.60 3.53 13.48
C ARG A 299 -25.59 5.03 13.73
N ASP A 300 -24.70 5.48 14.59
CA ASP A 300 -24.67 6.82 15.18
C ASP A 300 -23.51 7.66 14.61
N GLY A 301 -22.42 6.98 14.22
CA GLY A 301 -21.18 7.60 13.79
C GLY A 301 -20.36 8.12 14.97
N PHE A 302 -19.16 8.63 14.68
CA PHE A 302 -18.36 9.38 15.65
C PHE A 302 -17.57 10.49 14.94
N GLU A 303 -17.21 11.50 15.70
CA GLU A 303 -16.32 12.58 15.26
C GLU A 303 -14.99 12.43 15.99
N HIS A 304 -13.90 12.63 15.26
CA HIS A 304 -12.54 12.53 15.77
C HIS A 304 -11.75 13.76 15.36
N GLU A 305 -11.09 14.40 16.32
CA GLU A 305 -10.17 15.50 16.08
C GLU A 305 -8.80 14.91 15.74
N LEU A 306 -8.36 15.05 14.48
CA LEU A 306 -7.02 14.63 14.08
C LEU A 306 -5.98 15.60 14.64
N ASN A 307 -6.26 16.90 14.62
CA ASN A 307 -5.47 17.96 15.23
C ASN A 307 -6.37 19.18 15.52
N ASP A 308 -5.79 20.28 16.03
CA ASP A 308 -6.52 21.51 16.39
C ASP A 308 -7.33 22.13 15.24
N THR A 309 -6.99 21.81 14.00
CA THR A 309 -7.57 22.39 12.78
C THR A 309 -8.46 21.44 11.99
N VAL A 310 -8.30 20.12 12.18
CA VAL A 310 -8.96 19.09 11.37
C VAL A 310 -9.72 18.11 12.25
N ALA A 311 -11.05 18.11 12.11
CA ALA A 311 -11.93 17.08 12.67
C ALA A 311 -12.62 16.31 11.53
N LYS A 312 -12.73 14.99 11.67
CA LYS A 312 -13.38 14.10 10.69
C LYS A 312 -14.51 13.32 11.36
N ARG A 313 -15.64 13.21 10.65
CA ARG A 313 -16.77 12.36 11.07
C ARG A 313 -16.80 11.06 10.29
N PHE A 314 -16.96 9.94 10.98
CA PHE A 314 -17.03 8.60 10.41
C PHE A 314 -18.37 7.93 10.76
N GLY A 315 -18.86 7.07 9.87
CA GLY A 315 -20.08 6.29 10.11
C GLY A 315 -21.37 7.13 10.19
N GLY A 316 -22.40 6.55 10.83
CA GLY A 316 -23.72 7.16 10.98
C GLY A 316 -24.63 7.13 9.73
N GLU A 317 -24.26 6.38 8.70
CA GLU A 317 -25.04 6.24 7.46
C GLU A 317 -25.99 5.03 7.51
N ALA A 318 -26.83 4.89 6.49
CA ALA A 318 -27.72 3.73 6.33
C ALA A 318 -27.24 2.75 5.24
N ILE A 319 -26.34 3.23 4.37
CA ILE A 319 -25.78 2.54 3.22
C ILE A 319 -24.32 2.99 3.12
N TYR A 320 -23.40 2.05 2.94
CA TYR A 320 -21.99 2.29 2.64
C TYR A 320 -21.62 1.49 1.40
N VAL A 321 -21.01 2.14 0.43
CA VAL A 321 -20.40 1.47 -0.71
C VAL A 321 -18.93 1.32 -0.41
N MET A 322 -18.38 0.12 -0.60
CA MET A 322 -16.99 -0.18 -0.30
C MET A 322 -16.34 -0.92 -1.46
N ARG A 323 -15.07 -0.61 -1.74
CA ARG A 323 -14.24 -1.34 -2.71
C ARG A 323 -13.07 -2.00 -2.00
N ASP A 324 -12.53 -3.07 -2.57
CA ASP A 324 -11.26 -3.62 -2.09
C ASP A 324 -10.15 -2.59 -2.34
N ASP A 325 -9.47 -2.15 -1.28
CA ASP A 325 -8.45 -1.12 -1.33
C ASP A 325 -7.16 -1.63 -0.65
N PRO A 326 -6.06 -1.79 -1.41
CA PRO A 326 -4.82 -2.32 -0.87
C PRO A 326 -4.21 -1.45 0.23
N ALA A 327 -4.35 -0.13 0.18
CA ALA A 327 -3.83 0.76 1.23
C ALA A 327 -4.55 0.52 2.56
N ALA A 328 -5.83 0.17 2.50
CA ALA A 328 -6.64 -0.18 3.66
C ALA A 328 -6.48 -1.65 4.08
N ASN A 329 -5.75 -2.49 3.33
CA ASN A 329 -5.71 -3.95 3.52
C ASN A 329 -7.12 -4.57 3.72
N GLY A 330 -8.13 -4.02 3.07
CA GLY A 330 -9.54 -4.31 3.34
C GLY A 330 -10.47 -3.57 2.40
N LEU A 331 -11.75 -3.48 2.74
CA LEU A 331 -12.70 -2.68 1.97
C LEU A 331 -12.66 -1.22 2.44
N LEU A 332 -12.49 -0.27 1.54
CA LEU A 332 -12.54 1.16 1.83
C LEU A 332 -13.84 1.76 1.28
N GLN A 333 -14.48 2.63 2.07
CA GLN A 333 -15.68 3.35 1.66
C GLN A 333 -15.37 4.21 0.44
N VAL A 334 -16.20 4.04 -0.59
CA VAL A 334 -16.17 4.84 -1.81
C VAL A 334 -17.29 5.86 -1.71
N ARG A 335 -16.94 7.11 -2.00
CA ARG A 335 -17.90 8.23 -2.05
C ARG A 335 -18.18 8.69 -3.48
N SER A 336 -17.27 8.36 -4.39
CA SER A 336 -17.29 8.79 -5.80
C SER A 336 -16.72 7.70 -6.68
N LEU A 337 -17.28 7.51 -7.87
CA LEU A 337 -16.74 6.63 -8.90
C LEU A 337 -16.37 7.44 -10.14
N SER A 338 -15.11 7.35 -10.56
CA SER A 338 -14.62 7.94 -11.82
C SER A 338 -14.61 6.96 -12.98
N ARG A 339 -14.67 5.65 -12.69
CA ARG A 339 -14.64 4.56 -13.66
C ARG A 339 -15.55 3.42 -13.19
N PRO A 340 -15.89 2.46 -14.06
CA PRO A 340 -16.55 1.25 -13.63
C PRO A 340 -15.71 0.52 -12.58
N GLU A 341 -16.27 0.25 -11.40
CA GLU A 341 -15.58 -0.47 -10.32
C GLU A 341 -16.49 -1.56 -9.74
N SER A 342 -15.85 -2.66 -9.31
CA SER A 342 -16.50 -3.71 -8.53
C SER A 342 -16.55 -3.27 -7.07
N VAL A 343 -17.76 -3.14 -6.53
CA VAL A 343 -17.99 -2.71 -5.15
C VAL A 343 -18.86 -3.70 -4.38
N LYS A 344 -18.84 -3.56 -3.06
CA LYS A 344 -19.75 -4.19 -2.11
C LYS A 344 -20.57 -3.11 -1.43
N VAL A 345 -21.85 -3.39 -1.19
CA VAL A 345 -22.74 -2.44 -0.51
C VAL A 345 -23.14 -3.01 0.83
N LEU A 346 -22.80 -2.30 1.91
CA LEU A 346 -23.26 -2.58 3.26
C LEU A 346 -24.47 -1.70 3.54
N LEU A 347 -25.60 -2.28 3.93
CA LEU A 347 -26.81 -1.50 4.19
C LEU A 347 -27.63 -2.05 5.36
N ARG A 348 -28.42 -1.16 5.97
CA ARG A 348 -29.39 -1.58 7.00
C ARG A 348 -30.45 -2.47 6.39
N ARG A 349 -30.84 -3.53 7.08
CA ARG A 349 -31.86 -4.50 6.62
C ARG A 349 -33.16 -3.83 6.18
N SER A 350 -33.55 -2.73 6.82
CA SER A 350 -34.73 -1.93 6.44
C SER A 350 -34.64 -1.25 5.07
N GLN A 351 -33.44 -1.12 4.50
CA GLN A 351 -33.19 -0.55 3.17
C GLN A 351 -33.09 -1.61 2.06
N LEU A 352 -33.04 -2.91 2.40
CA LEU A 352 -32.75 -3.98 1.44
C LEU A 352 -33.69 -3.97 0.23
N GLN A 353 -34.99 -3.99 0.50
CA GLN A 353 -36.00 -4.10 -0.56
C GLN A 353 -35.87 -2.94 -1.54
N ARG A 354 -35.80 -1.73 -1.00
CA ARG A 354 -35.70 -0.50 -1.79
C ARG A 354 -34.41 -0.43 -2.62
N VAL A 355 -33.25 -0.68 -2.01
CA VAL A 355 -31.96 -0.65 -2.72
C VAL A 355 -31.93 -1.74 -3.81
N SER A 356 -32.49 -2.92 -3.52
CA SER A 356 -32.55 -4.01 -4.49
C SER A 356 -33.44 -3.67 -5.69
N GLU A 357 -34.59 -3.04 -5.48
CA GLU A 357 -35.48 -2.60 -6.55
C GLU A 357 -34.79 -1.57 -7.46
N ILE A 358 -34.08 -0.60 -6.88
CA ILE A 358 -33.36 0.42 -7.66
C ILE A 358 -32.20 -0.19 -8.45
N LEU A 359 -31.39 -1.06 -7.84
CA LEU A 359 -30.29 -1.74 -8.53
C LEU A 359 -30.80 -2.62 -9.68
N ARG A 360 -31.87 -3.40 -9.47
CA ARG A 360 -32.49 -4.19 -10.54
C ARG A 360 -33.07 -3.30 -11.65
N GLY A 361 -33.68 -2.18 -11.30
CA GLY A 361 -34.15 -1.18 -12.27
C GLY A 361 -33.03 -0.57 -13.12
N ALA A 362 -31.80 -0.52 -12.59
CA ALA A 362 -30.59 -0.11 -13.31
C ALA A 362 -29.89 -1.26 -14.06
N GLY A 363 -30.50 -2.46 -14.13
CA GLY A 363 -29.93 -3.64 -14.79
C GLY A 363 -28.81 -4.32 -14.01
N ILE A 364 -28.67 -4.04 -12.71
CA ILE A 364 -27.62 -4.60 -11.85
C ILE A 364 -28.20 -5.81 -11.11
N GLU A 365 -27.49 -6.95 -11.18
CA GLU A 365 -27.85 -8.14 -10.42
C GLU A 365 -27.55 -7.93 -8.92
N VAL A 366 -28.51 -8.31 -8.08
CA VAL A 366 -28.42 -8.12 -6.63
C VAL A 366 -28.15 -9.45 -5.95
N ASN A 367 -26.90 -9.69 -5.57
CA ASN A 367 -26.49 -10.84 -4.79
C ASN A 367 -26.36 -10.49 -3.30
N VAL A 368 -27.39 -10.82 -2.51
CA VAL A 368 -27.41 -10.55 -1.07
C VAL A 368 -26.49 -11.54 -0.34
N GLY A 369 -25.45 -11.02 0.29
CA GLY A 369 -24.53 -11.79 1.11
C GLY A 369 -25.10 -12.14 2.50
N PRO A 370 -24.31 -12.87 3.31
CA PRO A 370 -24.68 -13.13 4.70
C PRO A 370 -24.86 -11.84 5.50
N ALA A 371 -25.66 -11.91 6.57
CA ALA A 371 -25.81 -10.79 7.50
C ALA A 371 -24.44 -10.41 8.08
N ALA A 372 -24.14 -9.12 8.04
CA ALA A 372 -22.85 -8.60 8.43
C ALA A 372 -22.78 -8.40 9.96
N TRP A 373 -23.79 -7.71 10.50
CA TRP A 373 -24.06 -7.52 11.94
C TRP A 373 -25.57 -7.48 12.19
N ALA A 374 -25.98 -7.37 13.46
CA ALA A 374 -27.38 -7.22 13.83
C ALA A 374 -28.01 -6.01 13.12
N GLY A 375 -28.91 -6.27 12.16
CA GLY A 375 -29.58 -5.22 11.38
C GLY A 375 -28.84 -4.75 10.12
N TRP A 376 -27.68 -5.32 9.77
CA TRP A 376 -26.86 -4.96 8.60
C TRP A 376 -26.62 -6.15 7.66
N ILE A 377 -26.59 -5.90 6.35
CA ILE A 377 -26.42 -6.93 5.32
C ILE A 377 -25.54 -6.44 4.18
N TRP A 378 -24.84 -7.37 3.52
CA TRP A 378 -24.05 -7.10 2.33
C TRP A 378 -24.85 -7.35 1.05
N ILE A 379 -24.62 -6.55 0.02
CA ILE A 379 -24.81 -6.92 -1.38
C ILE A 379 -23.42 -7.02 -2.00
N ASN A 380 -23.08 -8.19 -2.53
CA ASN A 380 -21.74 -8.50 -3.01
C ASN A 380 -21.61 -8.31 -4.52
N SER A 381 -20.40 -7.93 -4.94
CA SER A 381 -19.95 -8.01 -6.34
C SER A 381 -20.82 -7.22 -7.32
N ILE A 382 -21.08 -5.96 -6.97
CA ILE A 382 -21.84 -5.06 -7.83
C ILE A 382 -20.85 -4.31 -8.72
N GLN A 383 -21.02 -4.39 -10.04
CA GLN A 383 -20.33 -3.52 -10.98
C GLN A 383 -21.11 -2.20 -11.11
N LEU A 384 -20.52 -1.11 -10.65
CA LEU A 384 -21.09 0.23 -10.78
C LEU A 384 -20.32 1.04 -11.80
N SER A 385 -21.04 1.67 -12.72
CA SER A 385 -20.50 2.59 -13.73
C SER A 385 -20.98 4.02 -13.48
N PRO A 386 -20.16 5.05 -13.78
CA PRO A 386 -20.58 6.46 -13.78
C PRO A 386 -21.85 6.74 -14.60
N SER A 387 -22.16 5.91 -15.60
CA SER A 387 -23.38 6.05 -16.42
C SER A 387 -24.68 5.62 -15.72
N GLN A 388 -24.62 4.90 -14.61
CA GLN A 388 -25.77 4.35 -13.88
C GLN A 388 -26.30 5.33 -12.82
N ARG A 389 -26.65 6.55 -13.24
CA ARG A 389 -26.97 7.68 -12.35
C ARG A 389 -27.98 7.33 -11.24
N SER A 390 -29.06 6.63 -11.56
CA SER A 390 -30.09 6.23 -10.58
C SER A 390 -29.56 5.28 -9.50
N ALA A 391 -28.65 4.36 -9.85
CA ALA A 391 -28.01 3.47 -8.89
C ALA A 391 -27.01 4.23 -8.00
N LEU A 392 -26.21 5.13 -8.60
CA LEU A 392 -25.26 5.97 -7.87
C LEU A 392 -25.96 6.90 -6.87
N GLU A 393 -27.07 7.52 -7.30
CA GLU A 393 -27.92 8.38 -6.47
C GLU A 393 -28.50 7.61 -5.28
N CYS A 394 -29.02 6.41 -5.51
CA CYS A 394 -29.52 5.55 -4.44
C CYS A 394 -28.44 5.15 -3.42
N LEU A 395 -27.23 4.88 -3.90
CA LEU A 395 -26.13 4.38 -3.09
C LEU A 395 -25.30 5.47 -2.40
N ARG A 396 -25.70 6.74 -2.46
CA ARG A 396 -24.92 7.90 -1.98
C ARG A 396 -23.54 8.03 -2.63
N LEU A 397 -23.38 7.54 -3.85
CA LEU A 397 -22.20 7.79 -4.67
C LEU A 397 -22.33 9.12 -5.43
N THR A 398 -23.18 10.03 -4.93
CA THR A 398 -23.54 11.31 -5.55
C THR A 398 -22.44 12.35 -5.47
N HIS A 399 -21.31 12.09 -4.79
CA HIS A 399 -20.06 12.74 -5.17
C HIS A 399 -19.55 12.22 -6.53
N VAL A 400 -20.43 12.04 -7.52
CA VAL A 400 -20.15 12.58 -8.85
C VAL A 400 -19.97 14.07 -8.63
N ALA A 401 -18.78 14.44 -8.17
CA ALA A 401 -18.42 15.79 -7.89
C ALA A 401 -18.63 16.59 -9.19
N ALA A 402 -19.57 17.53 -9.13
CA ALA A 402 -19.32 18.86 -9.67
C ALA A 402 -18.52 19.69 -8.66
N GLY A 403 -17.80 19.07 -7.72
CA GLY A 403 -16.41 19.47 -7.60
C GLY A 403 -15.84 19.22 -8.98
N VAL A 404 -15.83 20.26 -9.81
CA VAL A 404 -15.38 20.28 -11.20
C VAL A 404 -14.33 19.20 -11.30
N GLN A 405 -14.69 18.00 -11.82
CA GLN A 405 -13.65 17.05 -12.15
C GLN A 405 -12.75 17.89 -13.04
N PRO A 406 -11.48 18.08 -12.67
CA PRO A 406 -10.62 18.89 -13.50
C PRO A 406 -10.76 18.27 -14.89
N LEU A 407 -11.19 19.11 -15.85
CA LEU A 407 -11.65 18.66 -17.16
C LEU A 407 -10.60 17.77 -17.85
N ALA A 408 -9.37 17.85 -17.37
CA ALA A 408 -8.43 16.75 -17.43
C ALA A 408 -7.69 16.54 -16.10
N HIS A 409 -7.13 15.35 -15.88
CA HIS A 409 -6.09 15.12 -14.86
C HIS A 409 -5.04 14.13 -15.35
N LEU A 410 -3.87 14.17 -14.71
CA LEU A 410 -2.78 13.24 -14.96
C LEU A 410 -2.96 11.99 -14.11
N HIS A 411 -2.85 10.82 -14.74
CA HIS A 411 -3.04 9.52 -14.10
C HIS A 411 -1.88 8.57 -14.40
N GLY A 412 -1.42 7.84 -13.37
CA GLY A 412 -0.33 6.89 -13.51
C GLY A 412 1.03 7.57 -13.74
N GLY A 413 1.89 6.91 -14.53
CA GLY A 413 3.27 7.33 -14.80
C GLY A 413 4.28 6.88 -13.73
N LEU A 414 5.57 7.00 -14.03
CA LEU A 414 6.68 6.82 -13.11
C LEU A 414 6.90 8.11 -12.30
N ARG A 415 5.94 8.42 -11.44
CA ARG A 415 5.85 9.70 -10.69
C ARG A 415 6.89 9.78 -9.57
N LEU A 416 7.85 10.69 -9.68
CA LEU A 416 8.90 10.92 -8.68
C LEU A 416 8.37 11.69 -7.47
N ARG A 417 7.59 12.75 -7.74
CA ARG A 417 6.93 13.65 -6.77
C ARG A 417 5.71 14.31 -7.43
N ALA A 418 4.91 15.05 -6.66
CA ALA A 418 3.74 15.85 -7.08
C ALA A 418 3.42 15.86 -8.59
N SER A 419 4.10 16.65 -9.41
CA SER A 419 3.87 16.70 -10.87
C SER A 419 5.15 16.41 -11.67
N THR A 420 6.09 15.66 -11.09
CA THR A 420 7.36 15.31 -11.72
C THR A 420 7.42 13.81 -12.02
N TYR A 421 7.77 13.46 -13.25
CA TYR A 421 7.80 12.10 -13.77
C TYR A 421 9.16 11.80 -14.41
N LEU A 422 9.50 10.53 -14.57
CA LEU A 422 10.64 10.15 -15.41
C LEU A 422 10.29 10.28 -16.89
N VAL A 423 11.27 10.64 -17.72
CA VAL A 423 11.18 10.55 -19.19
C VAL A 423 10.92 9.10 -19.60
N GLY A 424 10.00 8.87 -20.54
CA GLY A 424 9.47 7.55 -20.88
C GLY A 424 8.47 6.98 -19.85
N GLY A 425 8.33 7.66 -18.70
CA GLY A 425 7.42 7.35 -17.61
C GLY A 425 6.27 8.36 -17.47
N GLU A 426 5.94 9.09 -18.53
CA GLU A 426 4.98 10.18 -18.49
C GLU A 426 3.56 9.67 -18.18
N PRO A 427 2.75 10.44 -17.43
CA PRO A 427 1.41 10.02 -17.06
C PRO A 427 0.47 10.02 -18.26
N ASP A 428 -0.69 9.39 -18.11
CA ASP A 428 -1.78 9.54 -19.05
C ASP A 428 -2.60 10.79 -18.72
N LEU A 429 -3.01 11.54 -19.75
CA LEU A 429 -4.03 12.55 -19.61
C LEU A 429 -5.41 11.89 -19.73
N LEU A 430 -6.20 11.94 -18.67
CA LEU A 430 -7.59 11.49 -18.67
C LEU A 430 -8.52 12.69 -18.83
N THR A 431 -9.41 12.66 -19.82
CA THR A 431 -10.42 13.69 -20.09
C THR A 431 -11.80 13.06 -20.28
N PRO A 432 -12.90 13.82 -20.10
CA PRO A 432 -14.21 13.44 -20.62
C PRO A 432 -14.16 13.14 -22.11
N SER A 433 -15.04 12.23 -22.56
CA SER A 433 -15.14 11.84 -23.98
C SER A 433 -15.34 13.06 -24.89
N GLY A 434 -14.55 13.16 -25.94
CA GLY A 434 -14.65 14.22 -26.95
C GLY A 434 -13.82 15.48 -26.67
N MET A 435 -13.25 15.65 -25.47
CA MET A 435 -12.38 16.80 -25.16
C MET A 435 -10.96 16.68 -25.71
N LEU A 436 -10.54 15.49 -26.13
CA LEU A 436 -9.19 15.26 -26.66
C LEU A 436 -8.91 15.92 -28.02
N LYS A 437 -9.93 16.42 -28.75
CA LYS A 437 -9.77 16.94 -30.12
C LYS A 437 -8.87 18.17 -30.23
N ASP A 438 -8.78 18.97 -29.16
CA ASP A 438 -8.05 20.24 -29.13
C ASP A 438 -6.98 20.29 -28.04
N VAL A 439 -6.42 19.13 -27.66
CA VAL A 439 -5.32 19.07 -26.68
C VAL A 439 -4.03 19.53 -27.35
N ARG A 440 -3.41 20.57 -26.79
CA ARG A 440 -2.06 21.01 -27.14
C ARG A 440 -1.08 20.64 -26.03
N LEU A 441 0.07 20.13 -26.44
CA LEU A 441 1.21 19.86 -25.58
C LEU A 441 2.33 20.79 -26.03
N ASP A 442 2.76 21.68 -25.15
CA ASP A 442 3.78 22.70 -25.42
C ASP A 442 3.42 23.57 -26.65
N GLY A 443 2.13 23.88 -26.79
CA GLY A 443 1.58 24.67 -27.91
C GLY A 443 1.38 23.88 -29.20
N VAL A 444 1.83 22.62 -29.28
CA VAL A 444 1.68 21.73 -30.44
C VAL A 444 0.42 20.88 -30.29
N LEU A 445 -0.43 20.85 -31.32
CA LEU A 445 -1.64 20.03 -31.31
C LEU A 445 -1.29 18.54 -31.33
N VAL A 446 -1.74 17.80 -30.32
CA VAL A 446 -1.51 16.35 -30.22
C VAL A 446 -2.58 15.62 -31.03
N ARG A 447 -2.16 14.67 -31.86
CA ARG A 447 -3.11 13.83 -32.61
C ARG A 447 -3.78 12.86 -31.65
N THR A 448 -5.09 13.00 -31.49
CA THR A 448 -5.90 12.14 -30.63
C THR A 448 -6.93 11.37 -31.46
N THR A 449 -7.24 10.14 -31.04
CA THR A 449 -8.33 9.39 -31.65
C THR A 449 -9.66 9.93 -31.10
N PRO A 450 -10.66 10.26 -31.93
CA PRO A 450 -11.88 10.95 -31.50
C PRO A 450 -12.72 10.25 -30.41
N LEU A 451 -12.49 8.95 -30.18
CA LEU A 451 -13.20 8.13 -29.20
C LEU A 451 -12.40 7.85 -27.92
N ALA A 452 -11.17 8.36 -27.82
CA ALA A 452 -10.34 8.15 -26.64
C ALA A 452 -10.75 9.11 -25.51
N TYR A 453 -10.79 8.60 -24.28
CA TYR A 453 -10.87 9.38 -23.03
C TYR A 453 -9.50 9.45 -22.32
N ARG A 454 -8.49 8.85 -22.93
CA ARG A 454 -7.13 8.67 -22.43
C ARG A 454 -6.15 9.05 -23.53
N LEU A 455 -5.25 9.95 -23.23
CA LEU A 455 -4.12 10.30 -24.09
C LEU A 455 -2.82 9.89 -23.36
N PRO A 456 -2.12 8.84 -23.81
CA PRO A 456 -0.83 8.47 -23.26
C PRO A 456 0.21 9.53 -23.65
N LEU A 457 0.70 10.30 -22.68
CA LEU A 457 1.65 11.39 -22.97
C LEU A 457 3.03 10.87 -23.34
N VAL A 458 3.35 9.64 -22.94
CA VAL A 458 4.60 9.00 -23.31
C VAL A 458 4.76 8.77 -24.82
N ASP A 459 3.66 8.53 -25.54
CA ASP A 459 3.70 8.32 -26.99
C ASP A 459 4.05 9.63 -27.74
N GLN A 460 4.19 10.73 -27.00
CA GLN A 460 4.63 12.03 -27.51
C GLN A 460 6.15 12.22 -27.42
N PHE A 461 6.90 11.26 -26.86
CA PHE A 461 8.37 11.27 -26.76
C PHE A 461 8.91 12.58 -26.17
N LEU A 462 8.39 12.95 -25.00
CA LEU A 462 8.76 14.21 -24.36
C LEU A 462 10.21 14.18 -23.89
N GLY A 463 10.94 15.27 -24.14
CA GLY A 463 12.25 15.48 -23.54
C GLY A 463 12.14 15.88 -22.07
N PRO A 464 13.25 15.93 -21.31
CA PRO A 464 13.25 16.45 -19.95
C PRO A 464 12.90 17.94 -19.92
N GLY A 465 12.00 18.36 -19.03
CA GLY A 465 11.61 19.77 -18.91
C GLY A 465 10.24 19.98 -18.27
N GLU A 466 9.81 21.25 -18.24
CA GLU A 466 8.43 21.61 -17.91
C GLU A 466 7.57 21.50 -19.16
N HIS A 467 6.42 20.83 -19.03
CA HIS A 467 5.45 20.61 -20.10
C HIS A 467 4.11 21.23 -19.73
N LEU A 468 3.49 21.89 -20.69
CA LEU A 468 2.18 22.51 -20.56
C LEU A 468 1.17 21.81 -21.46
N LEU A 469 0.15 21.22 -20.84
CA LEU A 469 -1.04 20.73 -21.52
C LEU A 469 -2.12 21.79 -21.51
N GLU A 470 -2.60 22.14 -22.69
CA GLU A 470 -3.76 23.02 -22.89
C GLU A 470 -4.88 22.20 -23.52
N PHE A 471 -6.10 22.31 -23.00
CA PHE A 471 -7.27 21.63 -23.53
C PHE A 471 -8.52 22.48 -23.35
N PRO A 472 -9.65 22.16 -24.01
CA PRO A 472 -10.91 22.89 -23.84
C PRO A 472 -11.36 22.89 -22.38
N GLY A 473 -11.09 24.00 -21.69
CA GLY A 473 -11.51 24.23 -20.31
C GLY A 473 -10.41 24.15 -19.23
N GLY A 474 -9.13 24.02 -19.60
CA GLY A 474 -8.07 24.12 -18.59
C GLY A 474 -6.65 24.04 -19.12
N ARG A 475 -5.72 24.18 -18.18
CA ARG A 475 -4.29 23.94 -18.37
C ARG A 475 -3.79 23.05 -17.24
N LEU A 476 -2.89 22.13 -17.57
CA LEU A 476 -2.14 21.34 -16.60
C LEU A 476 -0.66 21.44 -16.93
N SER A 477 0.18 21.61 -15.91
CA SER A 477 1.63 21.55 -16.07
C SER A 477 2.19 20.35 -15.34
N PHE A 478 3.18 19.72 -15.93
CA PHE A 478 3.98 18.69 -15.29
C PHE A 478 5.41 18.79 -15.77
N ARG A 479 6.31 18.12 -15.07
CA ARG A 479 7.74 18.11 -15.36
C ARG A 479 8.20 16.68 -15.62
N THR A 480 9.09 16.51 -16.58
CA THR A 480 9.84 15.27 -16.80
C THR A 480 11.29 15.47 -16.42
N LEU A 481 11.91 14.42 -15.88
CA LEU A 481 13.34 14.35 -15.60
C LEU A 481 13.88 13.08 -16.25
N GLU A 482 15.07 13.16 -16.87
CA GLU A 482 15.74 11.98 -17.43
C GLU A 482 16.17 11.03 -16.30
N TYR A 483 16.71 11.60 -15.22
CA TYR A 483 17.06 10.91 -13.98
C TYR A 483 17.11 11.93 -12.84
N VAL A 484 17.15 11.43 -11.60
CA VAL A 484 17.33 12.21 -10.38
C VAL A 484 18.70 11.94 -9.77
N HIS A 485 19.18 10.69 -9.80
CA HIS A 485 20.43 10.31 -9.17
C HIS A 485 21.46 9.78 -10.18
N GLU A 486 22.67 10.35 -10.15
CA GLU A 486 23.84 9.83 -10.86
C GLU A 486 24.39 8.53 -10.23
N VAL A 487 24.11 8.36 -8.94
CA VAL A 487 24.64 7.29 -8.09
C VAL A 487 23.45 6.70 -7.32
N PRO A 488 23.33 5.36 -7.20
CA PRO A 488 22.23 4.71 -6.51
C PRO A 488 22.07 5.20 -5.08
N LYS A 489 20.82 5.51 -4.71
CA LYS A 489 20.45 5.90 -3.36
C LYS A 489 19.61 4.80 -2.73
N ALA A 490 20.07 4.28 -1.60
CA ALA A 490 19.31 3.33 -0.82
C ALA A 490 18.11 4.03 -0.17
N GLY A 491 16.99 3.32 -0.14
CA GLY A 491 15.78 3.71 0.56
C GLY A 491 15.92 3.65 2.08
N GLY A 492 17.07 3.34 2.67
CA GLY A 492 17.28 3.36 4.13
C GLY A 492 16.29 2.53 4.97
N ILE A 493 15.57 1.57 4.36
CA ILE A 493 14.78 0.56 5.06
C ILE A 493 15.73 -0.63 5.21
N LEU A 494 16.18 -0.88 6.44
CA LEU A 494 17.09 -1.97 6.76
C LEU A 494 16.37 -2.98 7.64
N ARG A 495 16.65 -4.27 7.49
CA ARG A 495 16.19 -5.25 8.48
C ARG A 495 17.35 -5.53 9.43
N SER A 496 17.16 -5.30 10.72
CA SER A 496 18.17 -5.64 11.72
C SER A 496 18.37 -7.16 11.76
N ILE A 497 19.62 -7.59 11.87
CA ILE A 497 19.97 -8.98 12.17
C ILE A 497 20.52 -9.01 13.59
N GLU A 498 19.82 -9.64 14.50
CA GLU A 498 20.27 -9.82 15.88
C GLU A 498 20.87 -11.22 16.05
N GLN A 499 22.11 -11.29 16.54
CA GLN A 499 22.66 -12.57 16.98
C GLN A 499 22.20 -12.87 18.41
N ARG A 500 21.34 -13.88 18.59
CA ARG A 500 20.89 -14.38 19.89
C ARG A 500 21.55 -15.73 20.18
N GLY A 501 22.69 -15.70 20.86
CA GLY A 501 23.52 -16.88 21.10
C GLY A 501 24.22 -17.35 19.81
N SER A 502 23.99 -18.59 19.39
CA SER A 502 24.48 -19.14 18.12
C SER A 502 23.55 -18.90 16.92
N ARG A 503 22.46 -18.16 17.11
CA ARG A 503 21.38 -17.99 16.12
C ARG A 503 21.27 -16.54 15.68
N TYR A 504 20.81 -16.35 14.44
CA TYR A 504 20.44 -15.05 13.93
C TYR A 504 18.92 -14.93 13.86
N VAL A 505 18.40 -13.83 14.39
CA VAL A 505 17.00 -13.45 14.31
C VAL A 505 16.93 -12.16 13.51
N ILE A 506 16.04 -12.09 12.53
CA ILE A 506 15.80 -10.82 11.85
C ILE A 506 14.77 -10.06 12.67
N GLY A 507 15.13 -8.85 13.07
CA GLY A 507 14.23 -7.90 13.70
C GLY A 507 13.26 -7.26 12.70
N VAL A 508 12.58 -6.24 13.20
CA VAL A 508 11.70 -5.41 12.38
C VAL A 508 12.55 -4.56 11.43
N ALA A 509 11.92 -4.06 10.36
CA ALA A 509 12.59 -3.07 9.54
C ALA A 509 12.79 -1.79 10.36
N GLU A 510 14.02 -1.29 10.42
CA GLU A 510 14.41 -0.09 11.16
C GLU A 510 15.03 0.92 10.20
N ARG A 511 15.07 2.19 10.61
CA ARG A 511 15.78 3.24 9.86
C ARG A 511 17.28 3.03 9.98
N ALA A 512 17.98 3.35 8.89
CA ALA A 512 19.36 2.94 8.64
C ALA A 512 20.41 3.32 9.71
N ASP A 513 20.12 4.29 10.57
CA ASP A 513 21.10 4.84 11.52
C ASP A 513 21.33 3.94 12.75
N ASP A 514 20.43 2.98 13.03
CA ASP A 514 20.39 2.28 14.33
C ASP A 514 20.89 0.81 14.32
N ALA A 515 21.18 0.22 13.15
CA ALA A 515 21.43 -1.23 13.06
C ALA A 515 22.93 -1.59 13.07
N SER A 516 23.39 -2.24 14.15
CA SER A 516 24.76 -2.79 14.26
C SER A 516 25.04 -3.91 13.26
N MET A 517 24.03 -4.73 12.94
CA MET A 517 24.05 -5.65 11.80
C MET A 517 22.74 -5.54 11.02
N SER A 518 22.80 -5.48 9.69
CA SER A 518 21.63 -5.34 8.85
C SER A 518 21.69 -6.18 7.58
N LEU A 519 20.50 -6.60 7.16
CA LEU A 519 20.20 -7.08 5.82
C LEU A 519 19.63 -5.91 5.02
N SER A 520 20.30 -5.54 3.95
CA SER A 520 19.83 -4.50 3.03
C SER A 520 19.87 -5.02 1.61
N GLY A 521 18.74 -5.55 1.12
CA GLY A 521 18.70 -6.30 -0.12
C GLY A 521 19.62 -7.51 -0.05
N ALA A 522 20.63 -7.54 -0.93
CA ALA A 522 21.69 -8.53 -0.89
C ALA A 522 22.97 -8.06 -0.16
N SER A 523 22.97 -6.91 0.51
CA SER A 523 24.07 -6.50 1.40
C SER A 523 23.88 -7.11 2.80
N LEU A 524 24.97 -7.61 3.39
CA LEU A 524 25.02 -8.09 4.77
C LEU A 524 26.16 -7.39 5.51
N ARG A 525 25.83 -6.51 6.44
CA ARG A 525 26.84 -5.77 7.23
C ARG A 525 26.68 -6.07 8.71
N PRO A 526 27.77 -6.27 9.48
CA PRO A 526 29.16 -6.47 9.09
C PRO A 526 29.50 -7.96 8.87
N VAL A 527 28.50 -8.82 8.60
CA VAL A 527 28.71 -10.26 8.43
C VAL A 527 29.79 -10.51 7.38
N LYS A 528 30.80 -11.31 7.73
CA LYS A 528 31.85 -11.68 6.79
C LYS A 528 31.25 -12.53 5.67
N VAL A 529 31.06 -11.92 4.50
CA VAL A 529 30.61 -12.62 3.30
C VAL A 529 31.81 -13.31 2.65
N PRO A 530 31.75 -14.62 2.34
CA PRO A 530 32.88 -15.34 1.75
C PRO A 530 33.16 -14.83 0.33
N ASN A 531 34.43 -14.50 0.07
CA ASN A 531 34.89 -14.17 -1.28
C ASN A 531 34.93 -15.44 -2.15
N THR A 532 34.66 -15.28 -3.44
CA THR A 532 34.87 -16.32 -4.44
C THR A 532 36.34 -16.35 -4.87
N TYR A 533 36.85 -17.55 -5.17
CA TYR A 533 38.21 -17.72 -5.70
C TYR A 533 38.10 -17.90 -7.20
N VAL A 534 38.48 -16.87 -7.95
CA VAL A 534 38.29 -16.81 -9.40
C VAL A 534 39.59 -16.43 -10.11
N ILE A 535 39.83 -17.04 -11.26
CA ILE A 535 40.99 -16.76 -12.11
C ILE A 535 40.56 -16.75 -13.57
N ARG A 536 41.05 -15.79 -14.34
CA ARG A 536 40.67 -15.61 -15.75
C ARG A 536 41.34 -16.66 -16.63
N ARG A 537 40.60 -17.20 -17.60
CA ARG A 537 41.10 -18.10 -18.64
C ARG A 537 41.21 -17.33 -19.96
N SER A 538 42.33 -17.48 -20.66
CA SER A 538 42.40 -17.10 -22.08
C SER A 538 42.04 -18.29 -22.98
N PRO A 539 41.49 -18.08 -24.19
CA PRO A 539 41.09 -19.18 -25.09
C PRO A 539 42.19 -20.21 -25.36
N SER A 540 43.46 -19.80 -25.30
CA SER A 540 44.65 -20.62 -25.54
C SER A 540 45.39 -21.05 -24.27
N SER A 541 44.80 -20.83 -23.10
CA SER A 541 45.38 -21.26 -21.84
C SER A 541 45.07 -22.73 -21.54
N GLU A 542 46.10 -23.46 -21.13
CA GLU A 542 45.90 -24.67 -20.34
C GLU A 542 45.75 -24.29 -18.86
N ILE A 543 45.03 -25.12 -18.12
CA ILE A 543 44.72 -24.87 -16.72
C ILE A 543 45.25 -26.06 -15.94
N LEU A 544 46.18 -25.78 -15.04
CA LEU A 544 46.90 -26.77 -14.28
C LEU A 544 46.60 -26.54 -12.80
N PHE A 545 46.64 -27.58 -11.99
CA PHE A 545 46.75 -27.43 -10.54
C PHE A 545 48.03 -28.08 -10.04
N VAL A 546 48.54 -27.54 -8.95
CA VAL A 546 49.73 -28.05 -8.24
C VAL A 546 49.27 -28.51 -6.87
N THR A 547 49.52 -29.76 -6.52
CA THR A 547 49.20 -30.29 -5.19
C THR A 547 50.24 -29.90 -4.15
N ASP A 548 49.94 -30.09 -2.86
CA ASP A 548 50.91 -29.92 -1.78
C ASP A 548 52.13 -30.87 -1.91
N SER A 549 51.99 -31.99 -2.64
CA SER A 549 53.09 -32.91 -2.97
C SER A 549 53.86 -32.52 -4.23
N GLY A 550 53.43 -31.46 -4.94
CA GLY A 550 54.02 -30.98 -6.19
C GLY A 550 53.61 -31.77 -7.43
N GLU A 551 52.55 -32.58 -7.34
CA GLU A 551 51.94 -33.20 -8.52
C GLU A 551 51.28 -32.11 -9.38
N VAL A 552 51.48 -32.20 -10.70
CA VAL A 552 50.88 -31.28 -11.67
C VAL A 552 49.93 -32.06 -12.54
N ALA A 553 48.70 -31.57 -12.63
CA ALA A 553 47.69 -32.11 -13.53
C ALA A 553 46.93 -30.98 -14.21
N GLU A 554 46.58 -31.21 -15.47
CA GLU A 554 45.66 -30.37 -16.21
C GLU A 554 44.23 -30.68 -15.82
N ILE A 555 43.44 -29.62 -15.76
CA ILE A 555 42.02 -29.68 -15.47
C ILE A 555 41.25 -28.92 -16.52
N ARG A 556 40.12 -29.49 -16.93
CA ARG A 556 39.21 -28.84 -17.86
C ARG A 556 37.97 -28.39 -17.11
N PRO A 557 37.93 -27.16 -16.56
CA PRO A 557 36.74 -26.68 -15.90
C PRO A 557 35.59 -26.64 -16.91
N ASP A 558 34.49 -27.27 -16.53
CA ASP A 558 33.26 -27.24 -17.31
C ASP A 558 32.39 -26.09 -16.85
N THR A 559 31.93 -25.31 -17.82
CA THR A 559 30.88 -24.33 -17.60
C THR A 559 29.63 -25.07 -17.11
N PRO A 560 29.10 -24.74 -15.92
CA PRO A 560 27.87 -25.31 -15.39
C PRO A 560 26.76 -25.35 -16.43
N LEU A 561 25.96 -26.42 -16.48
CA LEU A 561 24.89 -26.54 -17.49
C LEU A 561 23.88 -25.40 -17.38
N TRP A 562 23.61 -24.89 -16.17
CA TRP A 562 22.68 -23.78 -15.99
C TRP A 562 23.18 -22.51 -16.70
N LEU A 563 24.48 -22.18 -16.64
CA LEU A 563 25.05 -21.04 -17.36
C LEU A 563 24.97 -21.22 -18.87
N ARG A 564 25.34 -22.40 -19.37
CA ARG A 564 25.21 -22.70 -20.80
C ARG A 564 23.76 -22.64 -21.28
N SER A 565 22.81 -23.04 -20.43
CA SER A 565 21.39 -22.91 -20.72
C SER A 565 20.93 -21.45 -20.81
N LEU A 566 21.66 -20.50 -20.20
CA LEU A 566 21.46 -19.07 -20.33
C LEU A 566 22.31 -18.45 -21.45
N SER A 567 23.02 -19.25 -22.26
CA SER A 567 24.03 -18.76 -23.21
C SER A 567 25.07 -17.87 -22.54
N LEU A 568 25.54 -18.25 -21.36
CA LEU A 568 26.64 -17.61 -20.65
C LEU A 568 27.83 -18.56 -20.65
N GLU A 569 28.98 -18.08 -21.14
CA GLU A 569 30.24 -18.82 -21.15
C GLU A 569 31.35 -17.97 -20.51
N PRO A 570 31.38 -17.86 -19.18
CA PRO A 570 32.35 -17.00 -18.53
C PRO A 570 33.78 -17.42 -18.88
N ALA A 571 34.65 -16.44 -19.11
CA ALA A 571 36.08 -16.65 -19.28
C ALA A 571 36.77 -16.91 -17.93
N ALA A 572 36.19 -16.49 -16.81
CA ALA A 572 36.68 -16.81 -15.48
C ALA A 572 36.42 -18.27 -15.09
N ILE A 573 37.24 -18.77 -14.18
CA ILE A 573 37.18 -20.12 -13.62
C ILE A 573 36.96 -19.95 -12.12
N ASP A 574 35.88 -20.54 -11.61
CA ASP A 574 35.72 -20.74 -10.17
C ASP A 574 36.70 -21.85 -9.74
N VAL A 575 37.71 -21.46 -8.98
CA VAL A 575 38.81 -22.31 -8.55
C VAL A 575 38.30 -23.46 -7.69
N MET A 576 37.36 -23.19 -6.78
CA MET A 576 36.82 -24.20 -5.87
C MET A 576 35.92 -25.19 -6.60
N ALA A 577 35.18 -24.71 -7.61
CA ALA A 577 34.45 -25.57 -8.52
C ALA A 577 35.40 -26.40 -9.39
N ALA A 578 36.51 -25.82 -9.87
CA ALA A 578 37.46 -26.52 -10.74
C ALA A 578 38.11 -27.69 -9.98
N ILE A 579 38.70 -27.45 -8.81
CA ILE A 579 39.46 -28.46 -8.06
C ILE A 579 38.57 -29.46 -7.27
N ARG A 580 37.27 -29.50 -7.56
CA ARG A 580 36.32 -30.39 -6.88
C ARG A 580 36.77 -31.86 -6.96
N ALA A 581 36.76 -32.52 -5.80
CA ALA A 581 37.17 -33.91 -5.58
C ALA A 581 38.57 -34.30 -6.12
N THR A 582 39.55 -33.40 -6.14
CA THR A 582 40.96 -33.83 -6.25
C THR A 582 41.35 -34.65 -5.01
N PRO A 583 41.96 -35.84 -5.17
CA PRO A 583 42.30 -36.71 -4.03
C PRO A 583 43.34 -36.07 -3.11
N SER A 584 44.24 -35.26 -3.68
CA SER A 584 45.28 -34.54 -2.96
C SER A 584 44.85 -33.09 -2.68
N PRO A 585 45.28 -32.49 -1.56
CA PRO A 585 45.27 -31.04 -1.35
C PRO A 585 45.92 -30.28 -2.51
N VAL A 586 45.18 -29.33 -3.08
CA VAL A 586 45.68 -28.41 -4.11
C VAL A 586 46.27 -27.20 -3.43
N ALA A 587 47.52 -26.87 -3.76
CA ALA A 587 48.22 -25.71 -3.24
C ALA A 587 47.94 -24.45 -4.09
N CYS A 588 47.91 -24.60 -5.41
CA CYS A 588 47.51 -23.51 -6.32
C CYS A 588 46.90 -24.03 -7.62
N LEU A 589 46.11 -23.15 -8.25
CA LEU A 589 45.65 -23.30 -9.63
C LEU A 589 46.41 -22.33 -10.52
N VAL A 590 46.78 -22.78 -11.71
CA VAL A 590 47.67 -22.10 -12.64
C VAL A 590 47.02 -22.05 -14.01
N VAL A 591 46.96 -20.86 -14.60
CA VAL A 591 46.49 -20.65 -15.96
C VAL A 591 47.69 -20.23 -16.79
N ARG A 592 48.14 -21.10 -17.70
CA ARG A 592 49.31 -20.86 -18.55
C ARG A 592 48.88 -20.68 -20.00
N ASN A 593 49.18 -19.53 -20.58
CA ASN A 593 48.99 -19.30 -22.01
C ASN A 593 50.04 -20.12 -22.77
N THR A 594 49.58 -21.01 -23.64
CA THR A 594 50.46 -21.94 -24.35
C THR A 594 51.29 -21.28 -25.46
N TYR A 595 50.88 -20.11 -25.96
CA TYR A 595 51.60 -19.37 -26.99
C TYR A 595 52.63 -18.39 -26.42
N THR A 596 52.24 -17.61 -25.41
CA THR A 596 53.10 -16.56 -24.83
C THR A 596 53.95 -17.06 -23.67
N GLY A 597 53.59 -18.20 -23.07
CA GLY A 597 54.19 -18.70 -21.83
C GLY A 597 53.78 -17.90 -20.58
N SER A 598 52.96 -16.84 -20.71
CA SER A 598 52.51 -16.06 -19.57
C SER A 598 51.71 -16.93 -18.61
N THR A 599 52.03 -16.86 -17.33
CA THR A 599 51.42 -17.70 -16.30
C THR A 599 50.75 -16.84 -15.24
N GLN A 600 49.47 -17.09 -15.02
CA GLN A 600 48.73 -16.58 -13.88
C GLN A 600 48.53 -17.71 -12.86
N ALA A 601 48.53 -17.38 -11.58
CA ALA A 601 48.29 -18.36 -10.52
C ALA A 601 47.45 -17.79 -9.39
N ILE A 602 46.69 -18.66 -8.73
CA ILE A 602 45.93 -18.36 -7.54
C ILE A 602 46.20 -19.42 -6.48
N ALA A 603 46.57 -18.98 -5.29
CA ALA A 603 46.76 -19.87 -4.15
C ALA A 603 45.41 -20.40 -3.67
N VAL A 604 45.36 -21.69 -3.36
CA VAL A 604 44.18 -22.34 -2.79
C VAL A 604 44.40 -22.49 -1.29
N PRO A 605 43.60 -21.82 -0.44
CA PRO A 605 43.71 -22.02 1.00
C PRO A 605 43.41 -23.48 1.36
N PRO A 606 44.16 -24.07 2.30
CA PRO A 606 43.99 -25.48 2.68
C PRO A 606 42.62 -25.77 3.31
N ASP A 607 41.99 -24.75 3.90
CA ASP A 607 40.68 -24.76 4.53
C ASP A 607 39.54 -24.33 3.59
N ALA A 608 39.83 -24.02 2.32
CA ALA A 608 38.81 -23.56 1.39
C ALA A 608 37.79 -24.67 1.10
N PRO A 609 36.47 -24.40 1.23
CA PRO A 609 35.44 -25.40 1.04
C PRO A 609 35.35 -25.84 -0.43
N ARG A 610 35.54 -27.14 -0.69
CA ARG A 610 35.42 -27.71 -2.03
C ARG A 610 33.95 -27.96 -2.40
N MET A 611 33.67 -27.86 -3.69
CA MET A 611 32.38 -28.30 -4.24
C MET A 611 32.33 -29.83 -4.38
N ASP A 612 31.11 -30.38 -4.38
CA ASP A 612 30.87 -31.80 -4.65
C ASP A 612 31.07 -32.16 -6.14
N GLY A 613 31.33 -33.44 -6.40
CA GLY A 613 31.49 -34.02 -7.73
C GLY A 613 32.94 -34.13 -8.22
N HIS A 614 33.16 -34.79 -9.36
CA HIS A 614 34.49 -35.00 -9.93
C HIS A 614 34.78 -34.03 -11.08
N ALA A 615 36.00 -33.50 -11.11
CA ALA A 615 36.55 -32.85 -12.30
C ALA A 615 37.40 -33.85 -13.09
N GLU A 616 37.31 -33.79 -14.42
CA GLU A 616 38.19 -34.56 -15.29
C GLU A 616 39.60 -33.95 -15.20
N THR A 617 40.58 -34.77 -14.82
CA THR A 617 41.97 -34.35 -14.59
C THR A 617 42.94 -35.26 -15.33
N HIS A 618 43.99 -34.68 -15.88
CA HIS A 618 45.01 -35.39 -16.64
C HIS A 618 46.38 -35.05 -16.08
N PRO A 619 47.14 -36.03 -15.55
CA PRO A 619 48.50 -35.77 -15.06
C PRO A 619 49.37 -35.15 -16.16
N ARG A 620 50.09 -34.06 -15.85
CA ARG A 620 51.02 -33.35 -16.76
C ARG A 620 52.42 -33.23 -16.15
N PRO A 621 53.11 -34.35 -15.88
CA PRO A 621 54.44 -34.31 -15.28
C PRO A 621 55.47 -33.55 -16.13
N GLU A 622 55.27 -33.47 -17.45
CA GLU A 622 56.13 -32.71 -18.36
C GLU A 622 55.96 -31.18 -18.22
N ALA A 623 54.81 -30.71 -17.74
CA ALA A 623 54.61 -29.28 -17.46
C ALA A 623 55.35 -28.81 -16.20
N PHE A 624 55.68 -29.74 -15.29
CA PHE A 624 56.31 -29.44 -14.00
C PHE A 624 57.61 -28.63 -14.13
N ALA A 625 58.54 -29.05 -14.98
CA ALA A 625 59.84 -28.39 -15.12
C ALA A 625 59.70 -26.93 -15.59
N ALA A 626 58.80 -26.70 -16.55
CA ALA A 626 58.51 -25.35 -17.05
C ALA A 626 57.86 -24.46 -15.98
N LEU A 627 56.93 -25.02 -15.19
CA LEU A 627 56.32 -24.31 -14.07
C LEU A 627 57.34 -23.96 -12.96
N ALA A 628 58.20 -24.90 -12.60
CA ALA A 628 59.21 -24.70 -11.56
C ALA A 628 60.23 -23.62 -11.92
N VAL A 629 60.64 -23.54 -13.19
CA VAL A 629 61.57 -22.50 -13.69
C VAL A 629 60.89 -21.13 -13.75
N SER A 630 59.60 -21.08 -14.08
CA SER A 630 58.86 -19.82 -14.27
C SER A 630 58.18 -19.28 -13.02
N VAL A 631 58.14 -20.01 -11.89
CA VAL A 631 57.40 -19.60 -10.67
C VAL A 631 57.75 -18.20 -10.14
N GLY A 632 58.96 -17.72 -10.44
CA GLY A 632 59.41 -16.36 -10.09
C GLY A 632 58.78 -15.24 -10.91
N SER A 633 58.24 -15.53 -12.11
CA SER A 633 57.66 -14.57 -13.04
C SER A 633 56.13 -14.70 -13.17
N TRP A 634 55.48 -15.51 -12.34
CA TRP A 634 54.03 -15.67 -12.36
C TRP A 634 53.33 -14.39 -11.89
N SER A 635 52.22 -14.07 -12.55
CA SER A 635 51.27 -13.05 -12.07
C SER A 635 50.28 -13.70 -11.11
N TRP A 636 50.24 -13.24 -9.86
CA TRP A 636 49.36 -13.83 -8.85
C TRP A 636 48.02 -13.10 -8.77
N VAL A 637 46.93 -13.84 -8.75
CA VAL A 637 45.61 -13.34 -8.34
C VAL A 637 45.53 -13.47 -6.83
N GLY A 638 45.57 -12.32 -6.14
CA GLY A 638 45.65 -12.26 -4.68
C GLY A 638 47.07 -12.44 -4.14
N VAL A 639 47.19 -12.85 -2.89
CA VAL A 639 48.48 -12.96 -2.20
C VAL A 639 49.22 -14.22 -2.67
N PRO A 640 50.48 -14.11 -3.15
CA PRO A 640 51.30 -15.28 -3.49
C PRO A 640 51.51 -16.19 -2.29
N ASP A 641 51.41 -17.51 -2.46
CA ASP A 641 51.71 -18.46 -1.39
C ASP A 641 53.21 -18.83 -1.40
N PRO A 642 53.98 -18.48 -0.36
CA PRO A 642 55.41 -18.76 -0.30
C PRO A 642 55.73 -20.26 -0.28
N ARG A 643 54.77 -21.12 0.09
CA ARG A 643 54.93 -22.58 0.09
C ARG A 643 55.12 -23.13 -1.32
N ILE A 644 54.63 -22.47 -2.36
CA ILE A 644 54.66 -22.98 -3.73
C ILE A 644 56.09 -23.17 -4.24
N ARG A 645 57.01 -22.23 -3.93
CA ARG A 645 58.44 -22.38 -4.27
C ARG A 645 59.08 -23.57 -3.54
N ARG A 646 58.67 -23.80 -2.29
CA ARG A 646 59.12 -24.94 -1.48
C ARG A 646 58.59 -26.26 -2.04
N ILE A 647 57.32 -26.30 -2.42
CA ILE A 647 56.67 -27.46 -3.06
C ILE A 647 57.42 -27.85 -4.34
N PHE A 648 57.68 -26.90 -5.25
CA PHE A 648 58.47 -27.18 -6.45
C PHE A 648 59.90 -27.65 -6.13
N SER A 649 60.57 -27.03 -5.16
CA SER A 649 61.93 -27.42 -4.77
C SER A 649 61.99 -28.86 -4.23
N GLN A 650 61.02 -29.24 -3.39
CA GLN A 650 60.90 -30.59 -2.82
C GLN A 650 60.53 -31.60 -3.90
N ALA A 651 59.59 -31.26 -4.79
CA ALA A 651 59.17 -32.13 -5.88
C ALA A 651 60.28 -32.35 -6.92
N ILE A 652 61.15 -31.35 -7.19
CA ILE A 652 62.36 -31.53 -8.02
C ILE A 652 63.29 -32.58 -7.41
N GLN A 653 63.51 -32.53 -6.08
CA GLN A 653 64.35 -33.50 -5.39
C GLN A 653 63.74 -34.91 -5.45
N ALA A 654 62.42 -35.02 -5.28
CA ALA A 654 61.69 -36.28 -5.34
C ALA A 654 61.65 -36.88 -6.77
N HIS A 655 61.48 -36.06 -7.81
CA HIS A 655 61.43 -36.50 -9.20
C HIS A 655 62.77 -37.05 -9.71
N LYS A 656 63.91 -36.54 -9.20
CA LYS A 656 65.23 -37.13 -9.51
C LYS A 656 65.37 -38.57 -9.00
N ALA A 657 64.57 -38.98 -8.02
CA ALA A 657 64.62 -40.32 -7.42
C ALA A 657 63.64 -41.34 -8.07
N LYS A 658 62.60 -40.89 -8.78
CA LYS A 658 61.60 -41.76 -9.42
C LYS A 658 61.60 -41.57 -10.93
N GLY A 659 62.17 -42.52 -11.67
CA GLY A 659 62.05 -42.60 -13.13
C GLY A 659 60.64 -43.01 -13.55
N THR A 660 59.68 -42.08 -13.50
CA THR A 660 58.29 -42.36 -13.85
C THR A 660 58.09 -42.32 -15.35
N ARG A 661 57.49 -43.39 -15.90
CA ARG A 661 57.09 -43.50 -17.29
C ARG A 661 55.91 -42.55 -17.57
N PRO A 662 55.90 -41.76 -18.65
CA PRO A 662 54.80 -40.85 -18.96
C PRO A 662 53.51 -41.64 -19.18
N ALA A 663 52.45 -41.26 -18.48
CA ALA A 663 51.12 -41.80 -18.70
C ALA A 663 50.63 -41.34 -20.08
N GLN A 664 49.99 -42.24 -20.84
CA GLN A 664 49.42 -41.87 -22.13
C GLN A 664 48.28 -40.85 -21.93
N PRO A 665 48.21 -39.81 -22.79
CA PRO A 665 47.14 -38.83 -22.72
C PRO A 665 45.81 -39.53 -23.02
N ARG A 666 44.89 -39.50 -22.04
CA ARG A 666 43.49 -39.88 -22.26
C ARG A 666 42.80 -38.80 -23.08
N THR A 667 41.91 -39.21 -23.99
CA THR A 667 41.01 -38.29 -24.69
C THR A 667 39.96 -37.77 -23.73
N TRP A 668 39.79 -36.44 -23.68
CA TRP A 668 38.74 -35.79 -22.90
C TRP A 668 37.36 -36.29 -23.28
N SER A 669 36.49 -36.48 -22.28
CA SER A 669 35.09 -36.76 -22.52
C SER A 669 34.41 -35.62 -23.31
N ARG A 670 33.49 -35.96 -24.23
CA ARG A 670 32.72 -34.93 -24.95
C ARG A 670 31.78 -34.25 -23.96
N ARG A 671 31.82 -32.92 -23.92
CA ARG A 671 30.93 -32.13 -23.06
C ARG A 671 29.47 -32.38 -23.45
N PRO A 672 28.57 -32.60 -22.48
CA PRO A 672 27.14 -32.64 -22.77
C PRO A 672 26.70 -31.28 -23.31
N GLU A 673 26.02 -31.26 -24.45
CA GLU A 673 25.40 -30.05 -25.00
C GLU A 673 24.21 -29.64 -24.11
N ALA A 674 24.16 -28.37 -23.72
CA ALA A 674 23.03 -27.82 -22.97
C ALA A 674 22.03 -27.21 -23.97
N ALA A 675 20.76 -27.57 -23.86
CA ALA A 675 19.72 -26.85 -24.59
C ALA A 675 19.62 -25.42 -24.02
N VAL A 676 19.67 -24.42 -24.90
CA VAL A 676 19.41 -23.02 -24.53
C VAL A 676 17.96 -22.91 -24.04
N ARG A 677 17.77 -22.21 -22.94
CA ARG A 677 16.46 -21.93 -22.35
C ARG A 677 15.67 -21.00 -23.25
N GLY A 678 14.50 -21.46 -23.71
CA GLY A 678 13.54 -20.61 -24.42
C GLY A 678 12.81 -19.62 -23.50
N ASP A 679 12.78 -19.90 -22.19
CA ASP A 679 12.17 -19.05 -21.17
C ASP A 679 13.10 -17.94 -20.65
N VAL A 680 14.29 -17.77 -21.23
CA VAL A 680 15.22 -16.69 -20.88
C VAL A 680 15.63 -15.93 -22.13
N ALA A 681 15.24 -14.66 -22.19
CA ALA A 681 15.67 -13.77 -23.26
C ALA A 681 17.13 -13.34 -23.05
N ALA A 682 17.91 -13.39 -24.14
CA ALA A 682 19.24 -12.81 -24.20
C ALA A 682 19.11 -11.29 -24.43
N GLY A 683 19.25 -10.51 -23.36
CA GLY A 683 19.12 -9.05 -23.38
C GLY A 683 17.96 -8.53 -22.52
N PRO A 684 17.83 -7.19 -22.44
CA PRO A 684 16.69 -6.55 -21.83
C PRO A 684 15.44 -6.83 -22.68
N VAL A 685 14.35 -7.21 -22.02
CA VAL A 685 13.05 -7.28 -22.68
C VAL A 685 12.50 -5.87 -22.68
N ALA A 686 12.29 -5.31 -23.88
CA ALA A 686 11.60 -4.03 -24.01
C ALA A 686 10.26 -4.13 -23.25
N ASN A 687 9.85 -3.03 -22.61
CA ASN A 687 8.58 -2.96 -21.90
C ASN A 687 8.49 -3.89 -20.66
N ASN A 688 9.56 -4.01 -19.88
CA ASN A 688 9.55 -4.81 -18.64
C ASN A 688 9.03 -3.98 -17.44
N PRO A 689 7.81 -4.23 -16.93
CA PRO A 689 7.26 -3.45 -15.81
C PRO A 689 8.07 -3.57 -14.52
N PHE A 690 8.86 -4.65 -14.35
CA PHE A 690 9.74 -4.79 -13.20
C PHE A 690 10.92 -3.81 -13.24
N ASP A 691 11.52 -3.63 -14.41
CA ASP A 691 12.65 -2.71 -14.57
C ASP A 691 12.17 -1.27 -14.39
N ASP A 692 11.02 -0.90 -14.98
CA ASP A 692 10.42 0.43 -14.83
C ASP A 692 10.13 0.79 -13.36
N VAL A 693 9.50 -0.12 -12.61
CA VAL A 693 9.16 0.14 -11.20
C VAL A 693 10.41 0.14 -10.32
N LEU A 694 11.41 -0.67 -10.63
CA LEU A 694 12.69 -0.66 -9.92
C LEU A 694 13.47 0.64 -10.18
N SER A 695 13.54 1.08 -11.44
CA SER A 695 14.14 2.36 -11.83
C SER A 695 13.40 3.51 -11.19
N TRP A 696 12.06 3.54 -11.28
CA TRP A 696 11.23 4.54 -10.61
C TRP A 696 11.52 4.65 -9.12
N LEU A 697 11.51 3.52 -8.39
CA LEU A 697 11.76 3.54 -6.95
C LEU A 697 13.19 4.03 -6.65
N SER A 698 14.16 3.67 -7.49
CA SER A 698 15.55 4.07 -7.37
C SER A 698 15.78 5.56 -7.64
N GLU A 699 14.95 6.17 -8.48
CA GLU A 699 15.00 7.60 -8.82
C GLU A 699 14.25 8.49 -7.84
N ARG A 700 13.44 7.92 -6.92
CA ARG A 700 12.78 8.73 -5.89
C ARG A 700 13.81 9.42 -5.01
N GLU A 701 13.51 10.64 -4.58
CA GLU A 701 14.45 11.47 -3.80
C GLU A 701 15.01 10.76 -2.56
N HIS A 702 14.20 9.94 -1.91
CA HIS A 702 14.61 9.14 -0.74
C HIS A 702 14.73 7.64 -1.03
N GLY A 703 14.59 7.19 -2.27
CA GLY A 703 14.58 5.75 -2.61
C GLY A 703 13.46 4.97 -1.92
N ARG A 704 12.40 5.63 -1.45
CA ARG A 704 11.27 5.06 -0.69
C ARG A 704 9.94 5.39 -1.33
N ALA A 705 8.97 4.49 -1.16
CA ALA A 705 7.57 4.71 -1.52
C ALA A 705 6.65 3.93 -0.58
N SER A 706 5.38 4.31 -0.49
CA SER A 706 4.39 3.40 0.08
C SER A 706 4.07 2.25 -0.85
N VAL A 707 3.57 1.16 -0.28
CA VAL A 707 3.03 0.03 -1.06
C VAL A 707 1.93 0.51 -2.01
N GLN A 708 1.13 1.51 -1.65
CA GLN A 708 0.08 2.02 -2.55
C GLN A 708 0.67 2.72 -3.78
N ALA A 709 1.69 3.56 -3.60
CA ALA A 709 2.40 4.18 -4.71
C ALA A 709 3.05 3.13 -5.63
N PHE A 710 3.61 2.06 -5.05
CA PHE A 710 4.10 0.92 -5.82
C PHE A 710 2.99 0.26 -6.64
N ILE A 711 1.83 -0.04 -6.03
CA ILE A 711 0.71 -0.69 -6.72
C ILE A 711 0.23 0.16 -7.88
N SER A 712 0.03 1.46 -7.67
CA SER A 712 -0.42 2.36 -8.74
C SER A 712 0.59 2.45 -9.88
N THR A 713 1.88 2.50 -9.56
CA THR A 713 2.96 2.54 -10.58
C THR A 713 3.05 1.21 -11.33
N TRP A 714 2.94 0.09 -10.62
CA TRP A 714 2.92 -1.27 -11.18
C TRP A 714 1.72 -1.49 -12.11
N GLU A 715 0.51 -1.13 -11.67
CA GLU A 715 -0.70 -1.23 -12.49
C GLU A 715 -0.60 -0.40 -13.77
N TRP A 716 -0.07 0.83 -13.67
CA TRP A 716 0.18 1.68 -14.84
C TRP A 716 1.20 1.05 -15.79
N ALA A 717 2.36 0.61 -15.31
CA ALA A 717 3.40 -0.01 -16.12
C ALA A 717 2.89 -1.28 -16.83
N CYS A 718 2.17 -2.15 -16.11
CA CYS A 718 1.55 -3.33 -16.70
C CYS A 718 0.49 -2.97 -17.76
N THR A 719 -0.38 -1.99 -17.50
CA THR A 719 -1.44 -1.58 -18.43
C THR A 719 -0.86 -1.00 -19.71
N ARG A 720 0.18 -0.17 -19.58
CA ARG A 720 0.92 0.42 -20.69
C ARG A 720 1.47 -0.65 -21.64
N TYR A 721 2.02 -1.73 -21.09
CA TYR A 721 2.65 -2.80 -21.88
C TYR A 721 1.68 -3.90 -22.31
N GLY A 722 0.37 -3.74 -22.08
CA GLY A 722 -0.63 -4.75 -22.43
C GLY A 722 -0.66 -5.95 -21.48
N PHE A 723 -0.01 -5.87 -20.33
CA PHE A 723 0.05 -6.92 -19.31
C PHE A 723 -1.02 -6.73 -18.22
N ALA A 724 -2.26 -6.46 -18.60
CA ALA A 724 -3.35 -6.20 -17.64
C ALA A 724 -3.54 -7.34 -16.61
N SER A 725 -3.25 -8.59 -16.98
CA SER A 725 -3.27 -9.75 -16.07
C SER A 725 -2.20 -9.70 -14.97
N LEU A 726 -1.07 -9.01 -15.22
CA LEU A 726 -0.02 -8.78 -14.22
C LEU A 726 -0.33 -7.62 -13.27
N ALA A 727 -1.16 -6.66 -13.67
CA ALA A 727 -1.50 -5.50 -12.85
C ALA A 727 -2.03 -5.93 -11.46
N HIS A 728 -2.84 -6.99 -11.42
CA HIS A 728 -3.38 -7.58 -10.19
C HIS A 728 -2.38 -8.45 -9.40
N GLN A 729 -1.21 -8.74 -9.95
CA GLN A 729 -0.15 -9.57 -9.35
C GLN A 729 0.92 -8.75 -8.61
N TRP A 730 0.65 -7.51 -8.23
CA TRP A 730 1.61 -6.62 -7.55
C TRP A 730 2.28 -7.26 -6.30
N ARG A 731 1.57 -8.12 -5.55
CA ARG A 731 2.14 -8.84 -4.39
C ARG A 731 3.27 -9.79 -4.81
N ARG A 732 3.08 -10.48 -5.94
CA ARG A 732 4.10 -11.34 -6.54
C ARG A 732 5.27 -10.50 -7.01
N ALA A 733 5.00 -9.34 -7.62
CA ALA A 733 6.05 -8.45 -8.09
C ALA A 733 6.93 -7.91 -6.95
N LEU A 734 6.31 -7.41 -5.87
CA LEU A 734 7.02 -7.00 -4.65
C LEU A 734 7.87 -8.13 -4.09
N ARG A 735 7.31 -9.34 -3.98
CA ARG A 735 8.02 -10.50 -3.47
C ARG A 735 9.23 -10.86 -4.32
N VAL A 736 9.09 -10.84 -5.65
CA VAL A 736 10.20 -11.12 -6.57
C VAL A 736 11.32 -10.09 -6.41
N LEU A 737 10.99 -8.78 -6.36
CA LEU A 737 11.98 -7.72 -6.15
C LEU A 737 12.66 -7.84 -4.77
N GLU A 738 11.91 -8.21 -3.73
CA GLU A 738 12.44 -8.46 -2.40
C GLU A 738 13.36 -9.69 -2.38
N GLU A 739 12.95 -10.82 -2.96
CA GLU A 739 13.76 -12.06 -3.02
C GLU A 739 15.03 -11.91 -3.86
N LEU A 740 15.02 -11.06 -4.89
CA LEU A 740 16.22 -10.70 -5.67
C LEU A 740 17.14 -9.70 -4.95
N GLY A 741 16.72 -9.16 -3.80
CA GLY A 741 17.49 -8.18 -3.04
C GLY A 741 17.49 -6.78 -3.66
N HIS A 742 16.49 -6.43 -4.47
CA HIS A 742 16.34 -5.09 -5.05
C HIS A 742 15.65 -4.11 -4.11
N ILE A 743 14.72 -4.59 -3.29
CA ILE A 743 13.96 -3.77 -2.35
C ILE A 743 13.92 -4.40 -0.95
N GLU A 744 13.72 -3.56 0.04
CA GLU A 744 13.29 -3.95 1.38
C GLU A 744 11.90 -3.40 1.66
N ARG A 745 11.15 -4.16 2.46
CA ARG A 745 9.79 -3.79 2.87
C ARG A 745 9.69 -3.66 4.38
N ASP A 746 9.17 -2.53 4.81
CA ASP A 746 8.67 -2.35 6.15
C ASP A 746 7.19 -2.76 6.19
N TYR A 747 6.90 -3.87 6.88
CA TYR A 747 5.53 -4.38 7.00
C TYR A 747 4.73 -3.66 8.08
N GLU A 748 5.37 -2.86 8.93
CA GLU A 748 4.69 -2.09 9.98
C GLU A 748 4.17 -0.78 9.41
N THR A 749 5.02 -0.02 8.71
CA THR A 749 4.66 1.25 8.09
C THR A 749 4.03 1.09 6.70
N GLY A 750 4.11 -0.10 6.10
CA GLY A 750 3.65 -0.31 4.72
C GLY A 750 4.50 0.42 3.69
N GLN A 751 5.74 0.76 4.02
CA GLN A 751 6.71 1.36 3.11
C GLN A 751 7.59 0.31 2.44
N ILE A 752 8.08 0.65 1.25
CA ILE A 752 9.14 -0.06 0.54
C ILE A 752 10.29 0.91 0.27
N GLY A 753 11.50 0.36 0.21
CA GLY A 753 12.70 1.11 -0.09
C GLY A 753 13.60 0.33 -1.04
N ALA A 754 14.24 1.02 -1.98
CA ALA A 754 15.28 0.43 -2.79
C ALA A 754 16.43 -0.01 -1.88
N ALA A 755 16.95 -1.22 -2.07
CA ALA A 755 18.15 -1.65 -1.35
C ALA A 755 19.41 -0.97 -1.94
N PRO A 756 20.53 -0.89 -1.21
CA PRO A 756 21.81 -0.44 -1.74
C PRO A 756 22.21 -1.24 -2.97
N ALA A 757 22.77 -0.55 -3.98
CA ALA A 757 23.29 -1.24 -5.16
C ALA A 757 24.53 -2.06 -4.78
N GLU A 758 24.51 -3.34 -5.07
CA GLU A 758 25.57 -4.28 -4.71
C GLU A 758 25.81 -5.27 -5.85
N LEU A 759 27.08 -5.46 -6.20
CA LEU A 759 27.54 -6.49 -7.10
C LEU A 759 27.86 -7.75 -6.29
N VAL A 760 27.01 -8.77 -6.40
CA VAL A 760 27.01 -9.95 -5.53
C VAL A 760 27.58 -11.15 -6.27
N ALA A 761 28.58 -11.81 -5.68
CA ALA A 761 29.18 -12.99 -6.28
C ALA A 761 28.19 -14.17 -6.31
N LEU A 762 27.97 -14.75 -7.48
CA LEU A 762 27.16 -15.96 -7.62
C LEU A 762 28.02 -17.18 -7.27
N PRO A 763 27.63 -18.05 -6.32
CA PRO A 763 28.38 -19.26 -6.02
C PRO A 763 28.42 -20.20 -7.23
N ALA A 764 29.54 -20.88 -7.47
CA ALA A 764 29.65 -21.90 -8.53
C ALA A 764 29.28 -21.41 -9.95
N SER A 765 29.47 -20.11 -10.20
CA SER A 765 29.08 -19.41 -11.43
C SER A 765 30.26 -19.08 -12.34
N SER A 766 31.43 -19.65 -12.06
CA SER A 766 32.67 -19.33 -12.78
C SER A 766 33.07 -17.85 -12.66
N GLY A 767 32.70 -17.20 -11.55
CA GLY A 767 33.10 -15.82 -11.25
C GLY A 767 32.18 -14.73 -11.75
N LEU A 768 30.96 -15.08 -12.16
CA LEU A 768 29.93 -14.09 -12.42
C LEU A 768 29.42 -13.47 -11.14
N TYR A 769 29.17 -12.17 -11.23
CA TYR A 769 28.44 -11.41 -10.24
C TYR A 769 27.11 -10.97 -10.82
N VAL A 770 26.13 -10.68 -9.96
CA VAL A 770 24.86 -10.08 -10.34
C VAL A 770 24.68 -8.73 -9.65
N LEU A 771 24.24 -7.71 -10.39
CA LEU A 771 23.88 -6.42 -9.82
C LEU A 771 22.53 -6.50 -9.12
N THR A 772 22.49 -6.23 -7.83
CA THR A 772 21.30 -6.19 -6.98
C THR A 772 21.06 -4.78 -6.44
N GLY A 773 19.94 -4.57 -5.75
CA GLY A 773 19.60 -3.29 -5.14
C GLY A 773 19.06 -2.25 -6.12
N SER A 774 19.28 -0.99 -5.77
CA SER A 774 18.88 0.21 -6.50
C SER A 774 19.54 0.27 -7.87
N ARG A 775 18.76 0.66 -8.87
CA ARG A 775 19.18 0.77 -10.28
C ARG A 775 18.62 2.06 -10.88
N PRO A 776 19.16 3.25 -10.52
CA PRO A 776 18.84 4.46 -11.25
C PRO A 776 19.29 4.32 -12.70
N ILE A 777 18.68 5.10 -13.60
CA ILE A 777 18.88 5.02 -15.05
C ILE A 777 20.37 5.23 -15.38
N ARG A 778 20.99 6.25 -14.79
CA ARG A 778 22.41 6.56 -14.97
C ARG A 778 23.35 5.44 -14.56
N LEU A 779 23.04 4.70 -13.49
CA LEU A 779 23.89 3.57 -13.11
C LEU A 779 23.90 2.49 -14.20
N VAL A 780 22.73 2.17 -14.74
CA VAL A 780 22.58 1.10 -15.75
C VAL A 780 23.23 1.49 -17.08
N GLU A 781 23.21 2.78 -17.44
CA GLU A 781 23.94 3.29 -18.60
C GLU A 781 25.46 3.20 -18.39
N ARG A 782 25.94 3.81 -17.29
CA ARG A 782 27.37 3.99 -17.02
C ARG A 782 28.12 2.67 -16.76
N ILE A 783 27.46 1.66 -16.21
CA ILE A 783 28.10 0.36 -15.93
C ILE A 783 28.50 -0.39 -17.20
N ASN A 784 27.96 0.01 -18.35
CA ASN A 784 28.24 -0.57 -19.66
C ASN A 784 28.79 0.47 -20.66
N ASP A 785 29.25 1.62 -20.17
CA ASP A 785 29.80 2.70 -20.99
C ASP A 785 31.35 2.75 -20.88
N PRO A 786 32.10 2.23 -21.87
CA PRO A 786 33.56 2.31 -21.84
C PRO A 786 34.08 3.75 -22.04
N ASP A 787 33.24 4.66 -22.55
CA ASP A 787 33.55 6.06 -22.84
C ASP A 787 33.01 7.01 -21.74
N ASP A 788 32.72 6.49 -20.53
CA ASP A 788 32.21 7.27 -19.39
C ASP A 788 33.06 8.51 -19.09
N ASP A 789 32.39 9.63 -18.81
CA ASP A 789 33.04 10.92 -18.50
C ASP A 789 33.96 10.85 -17.26
N ASP A 790 33.72 9.93 -16.31
CA ASP A 790 34.67 9.60 -15.24
C ASP A 790 35.69 8.55 -15.75
N PRO A 791 36.96 8.93 -15.99
CA PRO A 791 37.95 8.02 -16.54
C PRO A 791 38.25 6.82 -15.63
N VAL A 792 37.96 6.91 -14.32
CA VAL A 792 38.07 5.77 -13.40
C VAL A 792 36.99 4.74 -13.68
N VAL A 793 35.79 5.19 -14.05
CA VAL A 793 34.69 4.31 -14.46
C VAL A 793 35.00 3.71 -15.84
N GLY A 794 35.39 4.51 -16.83
CA GLY A 794 35.75 3.98 -18.16
C GLY A 794 36.88 2.95 -18.13
N ASP A 795 37.92 3.15 -17.30
CA ASP A 795 39.00 2.17 -17.10
C ASP A 795 38.50 0.85 -16.48
N ALA A 796 37.58 0.95 -15.52
CA ALA A 796 36.98 -0.20 -14.83
C ALA A 796 36.01 -0.96 -15.74
N VAL A 797 35.18 -0.26 -16.53
CA VAL A 797 34.27 -0.86 -17.52
C VAL A 797 35.07 -1.62 -18.58
N SER A 798 36.23 -1.11 -18.99
CA SER A 798 37.15 -1.82 -19.88
C SER A 798 37.74 -3.10 -19.26
N ALA A 799 37.57 -3.32 -17.96
CA ALA A 799 38.01 -4.52 -17.24
C ALA A 799 36.89 -5.56 -17.02
N TRP A 800 35.66 -5.30 -17.45
CA TRP A 800 34.53 -6.20 -17.28
C TRP A 800 33.63 -6.33 -18.51
N GLU A 801 32.83 -7.39 -18.53
CA GLU A 801 31.81 -7.67 -19.53
C GLU A 801 30.44 -7.74 -18.85
N VAL A 802 29.45 -7.07 -19.44
CA VAL A 802 28.08 -7.04 -18.95
C VAL A 802 27.22 -8.01 -19.75
N HIS A 803 26.47 -8.87 -19.07
CA HIS A 803 25.50 -9.75 -19.69
C HIS A 803 24.11 -9.51 -19.09
N VAL A 804 23.12 -9.24 -19.95
CA VAL A 804 21.73 -9.04 -19.50
C VAL A 804 20.89 -10.27 -19.83
N ARG A 805 20.12 -10.78 -18.87
CA ARG A 805 19.17 -11.88 -19.07
C ARG A 805 17.84 -11.56 -18.42
N THR A 806 16.74 -11.85 -19.11
CA THR A 806 15.40 -11.64 -18.57
C THR A 806 14.64 -12.95 -18.56
N LEU A 807 14.19 -13.38 -17.38
CA LEU A 807 13.33 -14.57 -17.26
C LEU A 807 11.92 -14.23 -17.75
N LEU A 808 11.37 -15.08 -18.59
CA LEU A 808 10.00 -15.02 -19.08
C LEU A 808 9.17 -16.13 -18.44
N ASP A 809 7.89 -15.88 -18.21
CA ASP A 809 6.94 -16.91 -17.82
C ASP A 809 6.46 -17.72 -19.05
N ALA A 810 5.54 -18.67 -18.82
CA ALA A 810 4.99 -19.51 -19.87
C ALA A 810 4.21 -18.75 -20.96
N HIS A 811 3.90 -17.47 -20.74
CA HIS A 811 3.22 -16.58 -21.69
C HIS A 811 4.19 -15.62 -22.40
N GLY A 812 5.50 -15.76 -22.17
CA GLY A 812 6.51 -14.84 -22.72
C GLY A 812 6.52 -13.48 -22.02
N VAL A 813 5.90 -13.36 -20.84
CA VAL A 813 5.84 -12.11 -20.08
C VAL A 813 7.00 -12.10 -19.06
N PRO A 814 7.67 -10.97 -18.80
CA PRO A 814 8.73 -10.91 -17.81
C PRO A 814 8.28 -11.44 -16.42
N ALA A 815 9.09 -12.33 -15.85
CA ALA A 815 8.86 -12.92 -14.52
C ALA A 815 9.62 -12.19 -13.40
N GLY A 816 10.44 -11.19 -13.75
CA GLY A 816 11.23 -10.35 -12.85
C GLY A 816 11.97 -9.25 -13.63
N PRO A 817 12.75 -8.40 -12.94
CA PRO A 817 13.63 -7.44 -13.60
C PRO A 817 14.72 -8.17 -14.39
N ALA A 818 15.35 -7.48 -15.33
CA ALA A 818 16.49 -8.02 -16.05
C ALA A 818 17.65 -8.30 -15.08
N ALA A 819 18.21 -9.50 -15.11
CA ALA A 819 19.44 -9.83 -14.40
C ALA A 819 20.63 -9.25 -15.17
N ILE A 820 21.37 -8.34 -14.53
CA ILE A 820 22.59 -7.74 -15.06
C ILE A 820 23.76 -8.48 -14.41
N TYR A 821 24.39 -9.37 -15.17
CA TYR A 821 25.57 -10.08 -14.76
C TYR A 821 26.83 -9.32 -15.18
N ILE A 822 27.85 -9.36 -14.33
CA ILE A 822 29.15 -8.78 -14.63
C ILE A 822 30.21 -9.84 -14.43
N GLU A 823 30.99 -10.06 -15.49
CA GLU A 823 32.24 -10.81 -15.43
C GLU A 823 33.39 -9.81 -15.48
N TRP A 824 34.32 -9.85 -14.53
CA TRP A 824 35.43 -8.89 -14.50
C TRP A 824 36.78 -9.57 -14.29
N ASP A 825 37.86 -8.91 -14.70
CA ASP A 825 39.22 -9.45 -14.61
C ASP A 825 39.78 -9.40 -13.16
N PRO A 826 39.98 -10.55 -12.49
CA PRO A 826 40.48 -10.58 -11.11
C PRO A 826 41.84 -9.90 -10.91
N THR A 827 42.65 -9.79 -11.97
CA THR A 827 43.94 -9.09 -11.92
C THR A 827 43.81 -7.58 -11.87
N ARG A 828 42.66 -7.03 -12.29
CA ARG A 828 42.34 -5.60 -12.30
C ARG A 828 41.44 -5.19 -11.13
N ARG A 829 41.42 -5.98 -10.06
CA ARG A 829 40.55 -5.79 -8.88
C ARG A 829 40.53 -4.36 -8.35
N GLU A 830 41.69 -3.71 -8.22
CA GLU A 830 41.75 -2.35 -7.68
C GLU A 830 41.04 -1.32 -8.58
N SER A 831 41.20 -1.44 -9.91
CA SER A 831 40.50 -0.58 -10.88
C SER A 831 38.99 -0.83 -10.82
N VAL A 832 38.57 -2.10 -10.80
CA VAL A 832 37.17 -2.50 -10.68
C VAL A 832 36.52 -1.99 -9.38
N GLU A 833 37.17 -2.17 -8.23
CA GLU A 833 36.66 -1.70 -6.93
C GLU A 833 36.54 -0.17 -6.90
N LYS A 834 37.51 0.56 -7.47
CA LYS A 834 37.45 2.03 -7.57
C LYS A 834 36.32 2.49 -8.50
N GLY A 835 36.15 1.85 -9.66
CA GLY A 835 35.07 2.14 -10.59
C GLY A 835 33.69 1.89 -9.98
N LEU A 836 33.50 0.72 -9.35
CA LEU A 836 32.25 0.39 -8.64
C LEU A 836 31.98 1.38 -7.50
N GLN A 837 33.00 1.78 -6.74
CA GLN A 837 32.86 2.80 -5.71
C GLN A 837 32.40 4.15 -6.28
N ARG A 838 32.93 4.58 -7.44
CA ARG A 838 32.50 5.80 -8.14
C ARG A 838 31.07 5.71 -8.66
N LEU A 839 30.65 4.51 -9.06
CA LEU A 839 29.27 4.19 -9.42
C LEU A 839 28.35 4.00 -8.20
N GLY A 840 28.86 4.07 -6.96
CA GLY A 840 28.10 3.79 -5.74
C GLY A 840 27.62 2.35 -5.59
N VAL A 841 28.25 1.40 -6.28
CA VAL A 841 27.96 -0.02 -6.20
C VAL A 841 28.93 -0.69 -5.24
N GLY A 842 28.43 -1.37 -4.22
CA GLY A 842 29.27 -2.19 -3.35
C GLY A 842 29.71 -3.48 -4.04
N LEU A 843 30.89 -4.00 -3.71
CA LEU A 843 31.36 -5.30 -4.18
C LEU A 843 31.30 -6.29 -3.03
N THR A 844 30.38 -7.25 -3.13
CA THR A 844 30.11 -8.22 -2.05
C THR A 844 30.36 -9.65 -2.52
N GLY A 845 30.86 -10.50 -1.62
CA GLY A 845 31.09 -11.93 -1.87
C GLY A 845 29.79 -12.73 -2.07
N SER A 846 29.82 -14.03 -1.80
CA SER A 846 28.64 -14.89 -1.92
C SER A 846 27.66 -14.69 -0.75
N VAL A 847 26.74 -13.75 -0.94
CA VAL A 847 25.66 -13.43 0.01
C VAL A 847 24.73 -14.62 0.19
N ALA A 848 24.49 -15.38 -0.89
CA ALA A 848 23.71 -16.60 -0.86
C ALA A 848 24.22 -17.59 0.19
N GLU A 849 25.54 -17.84 0.23
CA GLU A 849 26.16 -18.73 1.22
C GLU A 849 26.08 -18.18 2.63
N ALA A 850 26.30 -16.87 2.80
CA ALA A 850 26.20 -16.22 4.11
C ALA A 850 24.77 -16.27 4.67
N LEU A 851 23.76 -15.95 3.85
CA LEU A 851 22.35 -16.06 4.23
C LEU A 851 21.97 -17.47 4.64
N LEU A 852 22.40 -18.47 3.86
CA LEU A 852 22.12 -19.87 4.14
C LEU A 852 22.79 -20.33 5.44
N ALA A 853 24.04 -19.94 5.68
CA ALA A 853 24.77 -20.27 6.91
C ALA A 853 24.19 -19.60 8.17
N MET A 854 23.50 -18.47 8.03
CA MET A 854 22.83 -17.79 9.14
C MET A 854 21.45 -18.37 9.47
N GLN A 855 20.87 -19.21 8.61
CA GLN A 855 19.54 -19.76 8.87
C GLN A 855 19.59 -20.78 10.02
N PRO A 856 18.75 -20.63 11.06
CA PRO A 856 18.50 -21.72 11.98
C PRO A 856 17.62 -22.79 11.33
N GLY A 857 17.74 -24.04 11.80
CA GLY A 857 16.85 -25.11 11.36
C GLY A 857 15.38 -24.84 11.73
N ILE A 858 14.43 -25.48 11.05
CA ILE A 858 12.99 -25.18 11.20
C ILE A 858 12.50 -25.43 12.63
N HIS A 859 13.01 -26.47 13.30
CA HIS A 859 12.77 -26.77 14.72
C HIS A 859 13.53 -25.87 15.71
N GLN A 860 14.32 -24.94 15.20
CA GLN A 860 14.97 -23.90 16.00
C GLN A 860 14.32 -22.55 15.76
N LEU A 861 13.61 -22.38 14.63
CA LEU A 861 12.85 -21.17 14.30
C LEU A 861 11.64 -21.00 15.23
N ASP A 862 11.01 -22.09 15.66
CA ASP A 862 9.97 -22.06 16.69
C ASP A 862 10.50 -21.58 18.06
N LEU A 863 11.79 -21.81 18.35
CA LEU A 863 12.45 -21.33 19.57
C LEU A 863 13.05 -19.92 19.42
N ALA A 864 13.32 -19.49 18.19
CA ALA A 864 13.97 -18.21 17.89
C ALA A 864 12.97 -17.07 17.62
N GLY A 865 11.73 -17.40 17.23
CA GLY A 865 10.68 -16.41 17.05
C GLY A 865 10.33 -15.69 18.35
N MET A 866 9.68 -14.54 18.24
CA MET A 866 9.25 -13.75 19.41
C MET A 866 8.18 -14.52 20.18
N PRO A 867 8.42 -14.92 21.45
CA PRO A 867 7.40 -15.57 22.25
C PRO A 867 6.29 -14.57 22.56
N LEU A 868 5.06 -15.00 22.32
CA LEU A 868 3.85 -14.26 22.58
C LEU A 868 3.32 -14.69 23.95
N THR A 869 3.45 -13.81 24.94
CA THR A 869 2.95 -14.05 26.30
C THR A 869 1.42 -14.13 26.36
N MET A 870 0.74 -13.58 25.36
CA MET A 870 -0.70 -13.61 25.18
C MET A 870 -1.06 -13.74 23.70
N SER A 871 -2.27 -14.21 23.40
CA SER A 871 -2.83 -14.23 22.05
C SER A 871 -2.84 -12.81 21.45
N PRO A 872 -2.25 -12.58 20.26
CA PRO A 872 -2.21 -11.25 19.65
C PRO A 872 -3.59 -10.63 19.38
N GLY A 873 -4.62 -11.45 19.18
CA GLY A 873 -5.98 -11.01 18.91
C GLY A 873 -7.02 -12.02 19.40
N ARG A 874 -8.27 -11.56 19.56
CA ARG A 874 -9.41 -12.41 19.94
C ARG A 874 -9.89 -13.29 18.80
N GLU A 875 -9.78 -12.81 17.57
CA GLU A 875 -10.07 -13.58 16.38
C GLU A 875 -8.81 -14.31 15.91
N MET A 876 -8.88 -15.63 15.97
CA MET A 876 -7.78 -16.50 15.61
C MET A 876 -8.28 -17.62 14.71
N TRP A 877 -7.47 -17.96 13.72
CA TRP A 877 -7.73 -19.06 12.81
C TRP A 877 -6.59 -20.05 12.89
N MET A 878 -6.92 -21.33 12.98
CA MET A 878 -5.96 -22.41 12.96
C MET A 878 -5.88 -23.01 11.57
N ARG A 879 -4.66 -23.22 11.08
CA ARG A 879 -4.40 -23.89 9.81
C ARG A 879 -4.65 -25.39 9.97
N ARG A 880 -5.57 -25.97 9.21
CA ARG A 880 -5.92 -27.40 9.27
C ARG A 880 -6.16 -27.98 7.89
N ARG A 881 -5.89 -29.28 7.73
CA ARG A 881 -6.30 -29.99 6.51
C ARG A 881 -7.82 -30.16 6.48
N ASN A 882 -8.42 -29.81 5.36
CA ASN A 882 -9.79 -30.10 5.04
C ASN A 882 -9.92 -31.57 4.54
N PRO A 883 -11.14 -32.07 4.27
CA PRO A 883 -11.33 -33.43 3.76
C PRO A 883 -10.69 -33.73 2.40
N SER A 884 -10.39 -32.71 1.57
CA SER A 884 -9.65 -32.90 0.31
C SER A 884 -8.13 -32.98 0.51
N GLY A 885 -7.65 -32.84 1.74
CA GLY A 885 -6.24 -32.83 2.09
C GLY A 885 -5.54 -31.49 1.91
N ALA A 886 -6.25 -30.46 1.43
CA ALA A 886 -5.73 -29.10 1.32
C ALA A 886 -5.79 -28.38 2.67
N PHE A 887 -4.88 -27.44 2.91
CA PHE A 887 -4.86 -26.65 4.13
C PHE A 887 -5.76 -25.41 4.03
N ASP A 888 -6.68 -25.28 4.97
CA ASP A 888 -7.59 -24.15 5.12
C ASP A 888 -7.43 -23.48 6.50
N TRP A 889 -7.88 -22.24 6.60
CA TRP A 889 -7.96 -21.50 7.86
C TRP A 889 -9.32 -21.74 8.51
N ILE A 890 -9.34 -22.36 9.68
CA ILE A 890 -10.57 -22.65 10.43
C ILE A 890 -10.58 -21.78 11.69
N ALA A 891 -11.69 -21.09 11.97
CA ALA A 891 -11.82 -20.29 13.18
C ALA A 891 -11.58 -21.17 14.43
N ALA A 892 -10.74 -20.69 15.35
CA ALA A 892 -10.40 -21.40 16.58
C ALA A 892 -10.92 -20.60 17.78
N SER A 893 -11.50 -21.27 18.76
CA SER A 893 -11.96 -20.66 20.01
C SER A 893 -10.83 -20.42 21.02
N SER A 894 -9.68 -21.07 20.82
CA SER A 894 -8.47 -20.90 21.62
C SER A 894 -7.24 -21.30 20.79
N ASP A 895 -6.08 -20.80 21.20
CA ASP A 895 -4.79 -21.11 20.60
C ASP A 895 -3.95 -22.06 21.44
N THR A 896 -4.58 -22.87 22.30
CA THR A 896 -3.89 -23.77 23.24
C THR A 896 -3.38 -25.06 22.60
N ALA A 897 -3.93 -25.45 21.44
CA ALA A 897 -3.53 -26.65 20.72
C ALA A 897 -2.25 -26.42 19.90
N ALA A 898 -1.55 -27.50 19.55
CA ALA A 898 -0.42 -27.44 18.64
C ALA A 898 -0.87 -27.09 17.23
N GLY A 899 -0.18 -26.17 16.56
CA GLY A 899 -0.41 -25.85 15.16
C GLY A 899 -0.05 -24.42 14.77
N LEU A 900 -0.34 -24.10 13.51
CA LEU A 900 -0.16 -22.76 12.95
C LEU A 900 -1.44 -21.96 13.12
N TYR A 901 -1.31 -20.80 13.74
CA TYR A 901 -2.36 -19.82 13.95
C TYR A 901 -2.11 -18.58 13.11
N CYS A 902 -3.19 -17.98 12.64
CA CYS A 902 -3.22 -16.65 12.07
C CYS A 902 -4.06 -15.79 13.00
N TYR A 903 -3.52 -14.64 13.38
CA TYR A 903 -4.21 -13.57 14.07
C TYR A 903 -4.30 -12.41 13.11
N GLN A 904 -5.49 -11.84 12.98
CA GLN A 904 -5.66 -10.61 12.25
C GLN A 904 -5.54 -9.47 13.27
N LEU A 905 -4.48 -8.67 13.13
CA LEU A 905 -4.35 -7.39 13.82
C LEU A 905 -4.81 -6.29 12.86
N ARG A 906 -5.15 -5.11 13.40
CA ARG A 906 -5.74 -4.00 12.63
C ARG A 906 -4.99 -3.64 11.35
N HIS A 907 -3.66 -3.69 11.36
CA HIS A 907 -2.82 -3.28 10.22
C HIS A 907 -2.05 -4.43 9.57
N ARG A 908 -2.07 -5.64 10.15
CA ARG A 908 -1.31 -6.78 9.63
C ARG A 908 -1.82 -8.13 10.12
N ARG A 909 -1.44 -9.18 9.41
CA ARG A 909 -1.52 -10.55 9.91
C ARG A 909 -0.30 -10.89 10.73
N VAL A 910 -0.53 -11.50 11.88
CA VAL A 910 0.50 -12.16 12.67
C VAL A 910 0.27 -13.66 12.58
N TYR A 911 1.27 -14.38 12.13
CA TYR A 911 1.25 -15.83 12.16
C TYR A 911 2.01 -16.27 13.41
N ALA A 912 1.47 -17.25 14.12
CA ALA A 912 2.14 -17.80 15.27
C ALA A 912 2.04 -19.32 15.27
N TRP A 913 3.07 -19.96 15.78
CA TRP A 913 3.20 -21.40 15.86
C TRP A 913 3.18 -21.82 17.32
N ARG A 914 2.51 -22.94 17.59
CA ARG A 914 2.62 -23.67 18.84
C ARG A 914 3.04 -25.10 18.54
N SER A 915 4.20 -25.53 19.04
CA SER A 915 4.76 -26.86 18.76
C SER A 915 3.96 -27.98 19.43
N GLU A 916 3.54 -27.78 20.68
CA GLU A 916 2.81 -28.76 21.48
C GLU A 916 1.71 -28.06 22.30
N PRO A 917 0.65 -28.78 22.74
CA PRO A 917 -0.33 -28.20 23.65
C PRO A 917 0.35 -27.57 24.87
N ALA A 918 -0.02 -26.33 25.20
CA ALA A 918 0.57 -25.52 26.27
C ALA A 918 2.03 -25.04 26.10
N ALA A 919 2.77 -25.44 25.06
CA ALA A 919 4.07 -24.82 24.73
C ALA A 919 3.89 -23.33 24.41
N PRO A 920 4.86 -22.43 24.63
CA PRO A 920 4.70 -21.01 24.30
C PRO A 920 4.25 -20.79 22.85
N LEU A 921 3.35 -19.83 22.64
CA LEU A 921 2.96 -19.39 21.31
C LEU A 921 4.09 -18.51 20.77
N VAL A 922 4.59 -18.77 19.57
CA VAL A 922 5.73 -18.03 19.02
C VAL A 922 5.37 -17.43 17.68
N GLN A 923 5.63 -16.13 17.50
CA GLN A 923 5.41 -15.46 16.23
C GLN A 923 6.38 -16.00 15.16
N VAL A 924 5.85 -16.33 13.99
CA VAL A 924 6.60 -16.87 12.84
C VAL A 924 6.19 -16.18 11.54
N GLU A 925 7.02 -16.29 10.50
CA GLU A 925 6.59 -16.00 9.13
C GLU A 925 5.57 -17.06 8.67
N PHE A 926 4.63 -16.70 7.79
CA PHE A 926 3.68 -17.66 7.22
C PHE A 926 4.38 -18.89 6.60
N ALA A 927 5.41 -18.66 5.78
CA ALA A 927 6.17 -19.74 5.15
C ALA A 927 6.82 -20.68 6.18
N VAL A 928 7.44 -20.12 7.22
CA VAL A 928 8.01 -20.89 8.34
C VAL A 928 6.93 -21.75 9.01
N GLY A 929 5.77 -21.16 9.29
CA GLY A 929 4.62 -21.87 9.85
C GLY A 929 4.12 -23.03 8.99
N GLU A 930 4.07 -22.86 7.66
CA GLU A 930 3.65 -23.94 6.75
C GLU A 930 4.66 -25.09 6.71
N TRP A 931 5.97 -24.81 6.76
CA TRP A 931 6.99 -25.86 6.85
C TRP A 931 6.97 -26.60 8.19
N LEU A 932 6.83 -25.87 9.30
CA LEU A 932 6.60 -26.47 10.63
C LEU A 932 5.38 -27.39 10.63
N LEU A 933 4.29 -26.96 9.98
CA LEU A 933 3.08 -27.75 9.83
C LEU A 933 3.29 -29.01 8.98
N GLN A 934 4.05 -28.95 7.88
CA GLN A 934 4.38 -30.16 7.11
C GLN A 934 5.16 -31.16 7.96
N THR A 935 6.18 -30.70 8.67
CA THR A 935 7.01 -31.54 9.53
C THR A 935 6.21 -32.14 10.68
N ALA A 936 5.34 -31.37 11.33
CA ALA A 936 4.45 -31.85 12.38
C ALA A 936 3.45 -32.91 11.88
N THR A 937 3.07 -32.87 10.59
CA THR A 937 2.24 -33.91 9.96
C THR A 937 3.03 -35.11 9.42
N GLY A 938 4.36 -35.16 9.64
CA GLY A 938 5.24 -36.21 9.16
C GLY A 938 5.51 -36.18 7.65
N LYS A 939 5.18 -35.07 6.96
CA LYS A 939 5.42 -34.93 5.51
C LYS A 939 6.81 -34.32 5.28
N THR A 940 7.82 -35.18 5.15
CA THR A 940 9.23 -34.76 4.97
C THR A 940 9.71 -34.76 3.52
N SER A 941 8.94 -35.29 2.56
CA SER A 941 9.38 -35.42 1.16
C SER A 941 8.73 -34.40 0.22
N CYS A 942 8.70 -33.11 0.62
CA CYS A 942 8.11 -32.06 -0.22
C CYS A 942 9.07 -31.50 -1.29
N LEU A 943 10.37 -31.64 -1.11
CA LEU A 943 11.39 -31.09 -2.01
C LEU A 943 11.75 -32.09 -3.12
N LEU A 944 11.85 -31.60 -4.36
CA LEU A 944 12.43 -32.38 -5.46
C LEU A 944 13.81 -31.82 -5.79
N ALA A 945 14.77 -32.70 -6.01
CA ALA A 945 16.17 -32.33 -6.21
C ALA A 945 16.76 -32.99 -7.47
N ASP A 946 17.36 -32.17 -8.33
CA ASP A 946 18.28 -32.62 -9.38
C ASP A 946 19.68 -32.10 -9.06
N ALA A 947 20.38 -32.83 -8.19
CA ALA A 947 21.72 -32.52 -7.73
C ALA A 947 22.81 -32.83 -8.77
N GLY A 948 22.43 -33.33 -9.95
CA GLY A 948 23.34 -33.66 -11.03
C GLY A 948 23.87 -32.42 -11.75
N ALA A 949 24.08 -32.54 -13.04
CA ALA A 949 24.63 -31.44 -13.83
C ALA A 949 23.66 -30.24 -13.94
N ALA A 950 22.34 -30.46 -13.77
CA ALA A 950 21.33 -29.41 -13.85
C ALA A 950 21.27 -28.49 -12.60
N ARG A 951 21.62 -29.01 -11.41
CA ARG A 951 21.66 -28.27 -10.14
C ARG A 951 20.36 -27.52 -9.83
N LEU A 952 19.26 -28.25 -9.74
CA LEU A 952 17.92 -27.70 -9.53
C LEU A 952 17.34 -28.14 -8.19
N LEU A 953 16.67 -27.21 -7.51
CA LEU A 953 15.80 -27.49 -6.38
C LEU A 953 14.38 -27.03 -6.73
N ALA A 954 13.42 -27.94 -6.65
CA ALA A 954 12.01 -27.63 -6.89
C ALA A 954 11.21 -27.72 -5.59
N VAL A 955 10.46 -26.67 -5.31
CA VAL A 955 9.64 -26.49 -4.10
C VAL A 955 8.18 -26.34 -4.51
N PRO A 956 7.21 -27.01 -3.87
CA PRO A 956 5.80 -26.88 -4.23
C PRO A 956 5.35 -25.40 -4.18
N ALA A 957 4.67 -24.91 -5.21
CA ALA A 957 4.32 -23.49 -5.31
C ALA A 957 3.32 -23.02 -4.23
N ASN A 958 2.57 -23.95 -3.65
CA ASN A 958 1.68 -23.71 -2.51
C ASN A 958 2.39 -23.78 -1.15
N LEU A 959 3.68 -24.11 -1.11
CA LEU A 959 4.51 -24.21 0.10
C LEU A 959 5.73 -23.29 -0.05
N PRO A 960 5.54 -21.96 0.09
CA PRO A 960 6.62 -21.00 -0.12
C PRO A 960 7.79 -21.24 0.85
N LEU A 961 9.02 -21.03 0.40
CA LEU A 961 10.18 -21.01 1.29
C LEU A 961 10.13 -19.80 2.23
N PRO A 962 10.68 -19.90 3.45
CA PRO A 962 10.98 -18.75 4.29
C PRO A 962 11.75 -17.70 3.50
N ARG A 963 11.45 -16.41 3.68
CA ARG A 963 11.94 -15.35 2.81
C ARG A 963 13.45 -15.36 2.62
N LEU A 964 14.23 -15.51 3.69
CA LEU A 964 15.70 -15.54 3.58
C LEU A 964 16.23 -16.75 2.84
N LEU A 965 15.57 -17.89 3.02
CA LEU A 965 15.93 -19.11 2.31
C LEU A 965 15.62 -18.93 0.82
N ALA A 966 14.46 -18.39 0.47
CA ALA A 966 14.10 -18.05 -0.90
C ALA A 966 15.12 -17.07 -1.51
N ARG A 967 15.44 -15.97 -0.82
CA ARG A 967 16.46 -14.99 -1.24
C ARG A 967 17.83 -15.64 -1.41
N SER A 968 18.26 -16.51 -0.49
CA SER A 968 19.56 -17.20 -0.59
C SER A 968 19.65 -18.06 -1.85
N LEU A 969 18.54 -18.69 -2.26
CA LEU A 969 18.50 -19.53 -3.45
C LEU A 969 18.40 -18.70 -4.74
N VAL A 970 17.58 -17.65 -4.75
CA VAL A 970 17.47 -16.72 -5.88
C VAL A 970 18.81 -16.04 -6.17
N LEU A 971 19.54 -15.63 -5.13
CA LEU A 971 20.88 -15.04 -5.26
C LEU A 971 21.96 -16.05 -5.70
N ARG A 972 21.65 -17.34 -5.88
CA ARG A 972 22.58 -18.28 -6.52
C ARG A 972 22.62 -18.15 -8.05
N SER A 973 21.52 -17.72 -8.65
CA SER A 973 21.41 -17.54 -10.12
C SER A 973 21.20 -16.08 -10.51
N GLY A 974 20.75 -15.22 -9.59
CA GLY A 974 20.30 -13.87 -9.90
C GLY A 974 18.96 -13.82 -10.65
N LEU A 975 18.22 -14.94 -10.72
CA LEU A 975 16.94 -15.06 -11.41
C LEU A 975 15.84 -15.49 -10.43
N PRO A 976 14.60 -15.00 -10.58
CA PRO A 976 13.48 -15.51 -9.79
C PRO A 976 13.22 -17.00 -10.12
N PRO A 977 12.57 -17.76 -9.22
CA PRO A 977 12.23 -19.14 -9.52
C PRO A 977 11.21 -19.22 -10.66
N HIS A 978 11.37 -20.18 -11.55
CA HIS A 978 10.40 -20.45 -12.62
C HIS A 978 9.40 -21.53 -12.18
N THR A 979 8.18 -21.50 -12.73
CA THR A 979 7.18 -22.52 -12.44
C THR A 979 7.35 -23.72 -13.38
N ALA A 980 7.40 -24.93 -12.82
CA ALA A 980 7.38 -26.18 -13.59
C ALA A 980 6.40 -27.17 -12.95
N THR A 981 5.83 -28.09 -13.74
CA THR A 981 4.99 -29.18 -13.22
C THR A 981 5.82 -30.44 -13.08
N ALA A 982 5.75 -31.10 -11.91
CA ALA A 982 6.35 -32.42 -11.74
C ALA A 982 5.55 -33.48 -12.52
N ARG A 983 6.24 -34.49 -13.05
CA ARG A 983 5.66 -35.45 -14.01
C ARG A 983 4.53 -36.32 -13.44
N THR A 984 4.39 -36.45 -12.12
CA THR A 984 3.58 -37.52 -11.51
C THR A 984 2.21 -37.08 -11.00
N ASP A 985 2.03 -35.82 -10.57
CA ASP A 985 0.80 -35.38 -9.88
C ASP A 985 0.22 -34.05 -10.40
N GLY A 986 0.90 -33.39 -11.35
CA GLY A 986 0.49 -32.09 -11.88
C GLY A 986 0.66 -30.93 -10.89
N THR A 987 1.27 -31.16 -9.73
CA THR A 987 1.54 -30.10 -8.76
C THR A 987 2.51 -29.08 -9.36
N PRO A 988 2.22 -27.77 -9.31
CA PRO A 988 3.16 -26.75 -9.71
C PRO A 988 4.27 -26.60 -8.67
N TYR A 989 5.51 -26.53 -9.12
CA TYR A 989 6.71 -26.28 -8.33
C TYR A 989 7.38 -24.98 -8.77
N LEU A 990 7.94 -24.25 -7.81
CA LEU A 990 8.91 -23.19 -8.01
C LEU A 990 10.30 -23.83 -8.08
N VAL A 991 10.98 -23.66 -9.20
CA VAL A 991 12.30 -24.24 -9.48
C VAL A 991 13.37 -23.18 -9.36
N TYR A 992 14.33 -23.43 -8.46
CA TYR A 992 15.51 -22.61 -8.23
C TYR A 992 16.69 -23.20 -9.00
N ASP A 993 17.41 -22.33 -9.71
CA ASP A 993 18.59 -22.70 -10.49
C ASP A 993 19.89 -22.58 -9.66
N ASN A 994 20.93 -23.29 -10.08
CA ASN A 994 22.26 -23.28 -9.46
C ASN A 994 22.28 -23.70 -7.98
N VAL A 995 21.50 -24.72 -7.63
CA VAL A 995 21.46 -25.31 -6.29
C VAL A 995 22.21 -26.65 -6.32
N ASP A 996 23.45 -26.65 -5.85
CA ASP A 996 24.30 -27.86 -5.79
C ASP A 996 23.88 -28.84 -4.69
N ALA A 997 24.45 -30.05 -4.71
CA ALA A 997 24.11 -31.14 -3.78
C ALA A 997 24.25 -30.74 -2.31
N ARG A 998 25.37 -30.11 -1.94
CA ARG A 998 25.61 -29.58 -0.59
C ARG A 998 24.53 -28.58 -0.18
N THR A 999 24.19 -27.64 -1.06
CA THR A 999 23.16 -26.64 -0.81
C THR A 999 21.79 -27.29 -0.66
N ILE A 1000 21.42 -28.22 -1.54
CA ILE A 1000 20.17 -28.99 -1.45
C ILE A 1000 20.08 -29.70 -0.10
N HIS A 1001 21.16 -30.37 0.31
CA HIS A 1001 21.21 -31.08 1.59
C HIS A 1001 21.06 -30.11 2.77
N HIS A 1002 21.75 -28.96 2.72
CA HIS A 1002 21.67 -27.96 3.78
C HIS A 1002 20.25 -27.34 3.86
N VAL A 1003 19.64 -26.99 2.72
CA VAL A 1003 18.25 -26.52 2.66
C VAL A 1003 17.28 -27.56 3.22
N ALA A 1004 17.45 -28.82 2.84
CA ALA A 1004 16.61 -29.90 3.31
C ALA A 1004 16.75 -30.12 4.83
N GLN A 1005 17.96 -30.07 5.37
CA GLN A 1005 18.21 -30.09 6.81
C GLN A 1005 17.54 -28.90 7.51
N LEU A 1006 17.69 -27.69 6.96
CA LEU A 1006 17.07 -26.48 7.51
C LEU A 1006 15.56 -26.59 7.55
N LEU A 1007 14.92 -27.29 6.60
CA LEU A 1007 13.47 -27.47 6.54
C LEU A 1007 12.96 -28.78 7.16
N ALA A 1008 13.85 -29.60 7.73
CA ALA A 1008 13.56 -30.96 8.17
C ALA A 1008 12.85 -31.79 7.09
N GLN A 1009 13.43 -31.81 5.89
CA GLN A 1009 12.94 -32.53 4.72
C GLN A 1009 13.96 -33.56 4.22
N ASP A 1010 13.47 -34.58 3.55
CA ASP A 1010 14.21 -35.58 2.79
C ASP A 1010 13.97 -35.33 1.30
N PRO A 1011 14.92 -34.73 0.57
CA PRO A 1011 14.71 -34.34 -0.81
C PRO A 1011 14.58 -35.59 -1.69
N VAL A 1012 13.54 -35.61 -2.54
CA VAL A 1012 13.34 -36.68 -3.51
C VAL A 1012 14.22 -36.42 -4.72
N HIS A 1013 15.26 -37.22 -4.87
CA HIS A 1013 16.16 -37.15 -6.02
C HIS A 1013 15.46 -37.66 -7.28
N THR A 1014 15.19 -36.75 -8.21
CA THR A 1014 14.50 -37.06 -9.48
C THR A 1014 14.95 -36.09 -10.56
N SER A 1015 14.85 -36.51 -11.83
CA SER A 1015 15.12 -35.61 -12.94
C SER A 1015 13.96 -34.61 -13.06
N ILE A 1016 14.27 -33.34 -12.81
CA ILE A 1016 13.31 -32.24 -12.97
C ILE A 1016 13.32 -31.87 -14.45
N THR A 1017 12.54 -32.59 -15.26
CA THR A 1017 12.40 -32.25 -16.68
C THR A 1017 11.57 -30.99 -16.83
N ARG A 1018 12.17 -29.93 -17.37
CA ARG A 1018 11.44 -28.76 -17.85
C ARG A 1018 10.58 -29.19 -19.03
N LYS A 1019 9.25 -29.24 -18.87
CA LYS A 1019 8.36 -29.22 -20.04
C LYS A 1019 8.42 -27.79 -20.57
N LEU A 1020 9.10 -27.61 -21.71
CA LEU A 1020 8.90 -26.42 -22.53
C LEU A 1020 7.41 -26.42 -22.89
N ALA A 1021 6.68 -25.40 -22.43
CA ALA A 1021 5.26 -25.22 -22.73
C ALA A 1021 5.06 -24.91 -24.21
#